data_AF-A0A7Z9BNJ3-F1
#
_entry.id   AF-A0A7Z9BNJ3-F1
#
_cell.length_a   1.000
_cell.length_b   1.000
_cell.length_c   1.000
_cell.angle_alpha   90.00
_cell.angle_beta   90.00
_cell.angle_gamma   90.00
#
_symmetry.space_group_name_H-M   'P 1'
#
loop_
_entity.id
_entity.type
_entity.pdbx_description
1 polymer ?
#
loop_
_entity_poly.entity_id
_entity_poly.type
_entity_poly.pdbx_seq_one_letter_code
_entity_poly.pdbx_strand_id
1 'polypeptide(L)'
;MNTSTKNVNKTPMSSADTNNYSTTHQKAQPLGELKKNTRLTVTHWDYLVTERGLPFDWVIDNCESMTAETATGYLGYAPPSNGIMIRSSNGQWQFKPDSPKVTTKDDGTKKVLKYLTPREDQGYDAMLLTHPDYSDYWTNLDKLKERAYKINGVPCIAITEGAFKAMVVMDNGIPCVSVLGVEMGLTPKKNDPQEKRYLVHALEKFAKAGFGFLMMFDGDSATNINVKNALKKLGHQLGLFNNPVYVASWNMTSEKDKGVDDYILNHGFPQFQSEVLSKVQSFAEWLTKVDQEFKDNGINADDLPQKIGKLGAQRTQLKLVVGNRLRHNELTKEIELDGISIGSDDFKLELDETFGLELKCTERDLKAIVIKTAKENSYHPVREYLSQCNEKHSDTSILNGFAKRYFGVSNPLYETFVRKFLTGAVARVFEPGCKLDTMLVLQGEQGVGKSSFFKTLAIKDNWFCDNISIKDRDKDELLKLHQTWIAEIAELDYTFSKTDTGKIKSFLSTSSDKLRTPYAVKTESMPRMCAMAGTTNSLGVLNDPSGARRFHIISVTKEIPIDLLEKECDAIWGAAVQCYKNGELWWLNREEQKQSNVNNEAYSRDSPWLDDIENFVEDKISVATDDLLNVMGVQKDNLSQTKRAEIEIADIMLKLKWVKAQGIKDDNGIRRRGYKRPVVTVPDTESSDTQPPYTAPPSCVDSCVNSNPDTEGDTQFTRPTQQNCQTSENVKSEPIPTPKPEGFKVGDKVIEVFQQTVDGYKWFGVVVTIEEPRRGDMGGIYKVRWDNAHTTGLMSDVYEHQIEPYQGH
;
A
#
# COMPACT_ATOMS: atom_id res chain seq x y z
N MET A 1 -16.69 53.12 39.75
CA MET A 1 -15.47 53.04 40.57
C MET A 1 -14.94 51.61 40.52
N ASN A 2 -13.65 51.49 40.19
CA ASN A 2 -12.74 50.35 40.29
C ASN A 2 -12.96 49.09 39.43
N THR A 3 -12.26 49.14 38.29
CA THR A 3 -11.59 48.06 37.57
C THR A 3 -10.76 47.14 38.47
N SER A 4 -10.85 45.82 38.27
CA SER A 4 -9.86 44.85 38.76
C SER A 4 -9.32 44.03 37.58
N THR A 5 -8.13 44.41 37.14
CA THR A 5 -7.23 43.66 36.27
C THR A 5 -6.84 42.34 36.92
N LYS A 6 -7.02 41.20 36.24
CA LYS A 6 -6.39 39.93 36.62
C LYS A 6 -5.10 39.77 35.81
N ASN A 7 -3.98 39.83 36.53
CA ASN A 7 -2.63 39.60 36.05
C ASN A 7 -2.48 38.22 35.41
N VAL A 8 -1.91 38.19 34.20
CA VAL A 8 -1.41 36.99 33.55
C VAL A 8 -0.01 36.71 34.11
N ASN A 9 0.17 35.55 34.71
CA ASN A 9 1.48 35.06 35.15
C ASN A 9 2.37 34.83 33.93
N LYS A 10 3.22 35.81 33.60
CA LYS A 10 4.42 35.61 32.80
C LYS A 10 5.52 35.11 33.73
N THR A 11 5.85 33.82 33.65
CA THR A 11 7.04 33.30 34.32
C THR A 11 8.26 33.82 33.56
N PRO A 12 9.16 34.63 34.18
CA PRO A 12 10.43 34.96 33.57
C PRO A 12 11.30 33.71 33.55
N MET A 13 11.98 33.44 32.44
CA MET A 13 13.12 32.53 32.45
C MET A 13 14.11 32.99 33.53
N SER A 14 14.59 32.03 34.32
CA SER A 14 15.63 32.27 35.30
C SER A 14 16.87 32.83 34.60
N SER A 15 17.54 33.77 35.27
CA SER A 15 18.75 34.47 34.82
C SER A 15 20.01 33.58 34.75
N ALA A 16 19.85 32.27 34.52
CA ALA A 16 20.92 31.29 34.52
C ALA A 16 21.17 30.62 33.14
N ASP A 17 20.27 30.76 32.16
CA ASP A 17 20.42 30.14 30.83
C ASP A 17 20.82 31.13 29.71
N THR A 18 21.11 32.39 30.05
CA THR A 18 21.62 33.40 29.09
C THR A 18 23.12 33.25 28.77
N ASN A 19 23.80 32.24 29.31
CA ASN A 19 25.27 32.10 29.21
C ASN A 19 25.78 31.05 28.21
N ASN A 20 24.93 30.48 27.35
CA ASN A 20 25.40 29.60 26.26
C ASN A 20 25.44 30.24 24.86
N TYR A 21 25.18 31.54 24.74
CA TYR A 21 25.58 32.33 23.57
C TYR A 21 26.96 32.94 23.84
N SER A 22 27.95 32.05 23.92
CA SER A 22 29.36 32.45 24.01
C SER A 22 29.74 33.24 22.77
N THR A 23 30.08 34.50 23.02
CA THR A 23 30.88 35.37 22.19
C THR A 23 32.21 34.67 21.88
N THR A 24 32.26 33.96 20.75
CA THR A 24 33.52 33.51 20.15
C THR A 24 33.71 34.24 18.83
N HIS A 25 33.79 35.57 18.88
CA HIS A 25 34.54 36.30 17.86
C HIS A 25 36.01 35.98 18.08
N GLN A 26 36.49 34.92 17.40
CA GLN A 26 37.93 34.75 17.22
C GLN A 26 38.45 35.95 16.41
N LYS A 27 39.54 36.49 16.93
CA LYS A 27 40.32 37.62 16.41
C LYS A 27 40.52 37.50 14.89
N ALA A 28 40.36 38.66 14.23
CA ALA A 28 40.73 38.92 12.85
C ALA A 28 41.99 38.14 12.41
N GLN A 29 41.78 37.12 11.57
CA GLN A 29 42.83 36.62 10.68
C GLN A 29 43.06 37.67 9.57
N PRO A 30 44.30 37.85 9.08
CA PRO A 30 44.58 38.86 8.08
C PRO A 30 43.76 38.62 6.80
N LEU A 31 43.09 39.66 6.33
CA LEU A 31 42.22 39.73 5.13
C LEU A 31 42.83 39.14 3.84
N GLY A 32 44.13 38.85 3.82
CA GLY A 32 44.90 38.34 2.68
C GLY A 32 44.89 36.82 2.51
N GLU A 33 44.68 36.02 3.57
CA GLU A 33 44.70 34.55 3.47
C GLU A 33 43.32 33.93 3.18
N LEU A 34 42.24 34.55 3.66
CA LEU A 34 40.85 34.12 3.38
C LEU A 34 40.42 34.31 1.92
N LYS A 35 41.10 35.20 1.17
CA LYS A 35 40.80 35.44 -0.26
C LYS A 35 41.20 34.29 -1.20
N LYS A 36 41.93 33.27 -0.73
CA LYS A 36 42.42 32.17 -1.60
C LYS A 36 41.48 30.98 -1.74
N ASN A 37 40.40 30.90 -0.96
CA ASN A 37 39.54 29.70 -0.90
C ASN A 37 38.05 29.97 -1.19
N THR A 38 37.69 31.14 -1.71
CA THR A 38 36.30 31.49 -1.96
C THR A 38 35.93 31.22 -3.42
N ARG A 39 34.77 30.60 -3.65
CA ARG A 39 34.16 30.44 -4.99
C ARG A 39 33.67 31.78 -5.57
N LEU A 40 34.13 32.91 -5.02
CA LEU A 40 33.65 34.24 -5.31
C LEU A 40 34.75 35.11 -5.91
N THR A 41 34.41 35.93 -6.90
CA THR A 41 35.30 37.01 -7.36
C THR A 41 35.47 38.05 -6.25
N VAL A 42 36.56 38.81 -6.29
CA VAL A 42 36.80 39.90 -5.33
C VAL A 42 35.65 40.90 -5.33
N THR A 43 35.10 41.23 -6.51
CA THR A 43 33.97 42.14 -6.64
C THR A 43 32.70 41.61 -5.98
N HIS A 44 32.36 40.33 -6.19
CA HIS A 44 31.17 39.73 -5.54
C HIS A 44 31.37 39.55 -4.04
N TRP A 45 32.60 39.26 -3.62
CA TRP A 45 32.97 39.21 -2.21
C TRP A 45 32.73 40.55 -1.53
N ASP A 46 33.30 41.63 -2.08
CA ASP A 46 33.17 42.97 -1.53
C ASP A 46 31.70 43.42 -1.54
N TYR A 47 30.94 43.08 -2.59
CA TYR A 47 29.49 43.35 -2.62
C TYR A 47 28.71 42.64 -1.51
N LEU A 48 28.93 41.33 -1.32
CA LEU A 48 28.14 40.53 -0.37
C LEU A 48 28.54 40.80 1.09
N VAL A 49 29.84 40.89 1.36
CA VAL A 49 30.36 40.97 2.73
C VAL A 49 30.59 42.42 3.15
N THR A 50 31.24 43.23 2.30
CA THR A 50 31.62 44.61 2.68
C THR A 50 30.47 45.59 2.48
N GLU A 51 29.81 45.57 1.33
CA GLU A 51 28.74 46.53 1.02
C GLU A 51 27.41 46.13 1.66
N ARG A 52 27.03 44.85 1.59
CA ARG A 52 25.79 44.34 2.21
C ARG A 52 25.93 43.93 3.67
N GLY A 53 27.13 43.63 4.17
CA GLY A 53 27.30 43.17 5.55
C GLY A 53 26.83 41.73 5.81
N LEU A 54 26.74 40.86 4.80
CA LEU A 54 26.27 39.49 5.01
C LEU A 54 27.29 38.65 5.81
N PRO A 55 26.82 37.68 6.63
CA PRO A 55 27.67 36.80 7.40
C PRO A 55 28.64 36.00 6.52
N PHE A 56 29.93 36.03 6.89
CA PHE A 56 31.03 35.49 6.11
C PHE A 56 30.86 33.99 5.78
N ASP A 57 30.61 33.15 6.78
CA ASP A 57 30.54 31.69 6.60
C ASP A 57 29.34 31.28 5.74
N TRP A 58 28.20 31.93 5.96
CA TRP A 58 26.99 31.73 5.16
C TRP A 58 27.19 32.07 3.68
N VAL A 59 27.93 33.14 3.39
CA VAL A 59 28.27 33.54 2.02
C VAL A 59 29.14 32.48 1.35
N ILE A 60 30.13 31.92 2.05
CA ILE A 60 31.04 30.91 1.48
C ILE A 60 30.30 29.63 1.09
N ASP A 61 29.42 29.13 1.95
CA ASP A 61 28.77 27.84 1.72
C ASP A 61 27.64 27.91 0.70
N ASN A 62 27.01 29.07 0.57
CA ASN A 62 25.80 29.23 -0.23
C ASN A 62 25.98 30.04 -1.52
N CYS A 63 27.05 30.83 -1.67
CA CYS A 63 27.26 31.70 -2.85
C CYS A 63 28.47 31.30 -3.69
N GLU A 64 28.33 31.45 -5.02
CA GLU A 64 29.39 31.20 -6.00
C GLU A 64 29.30 32.21 -7.15
N SER A 65 30.45 32.70 -7.62
CA SER A 65 30.51 33.54 -8.81
C SER A 65 30.45 32.68 -10.05
N MET A 66 29.58 33.03 -10.98
CA MET A 66 29.29 32.20 -12.13
C MET A 66 29.18 33.04 -13.39
N THR A 67 29.74 32.52 -14.49
CA THR A 67 29.61 33.14 -15.81
C THR A 67 28.18 32.97 -16.34
N ALA A 68 27.75 33.86 -17.23
CA ALA A 68 26.45 33.75 -17.88
C ALA A 68 26.28 32.41 -18.63
N GLU A 69 27.36 31.91 -19.23
CA GLU A 69 27.39 30.62 -19.92
C GLU A 69 27.12 29.46 -18.97
N THR A 70 27.86 29.36 -17.86
CA THR A 70 27.63 28.30 -16.87
C THR A 70 26.24 28.41 -16.24
N ALA A 71 25.79 29.63 -15.92
CA ALA A 71 24.46 29.88 -15.37
C ALA A 71 23.33 29.49 -16.35
N THR A 72 23.58 29.51 -17.66
CA THR A 72 22.60 29.06 -18.67
C THR A 72 22.21 27.61 -18.47
N GLY A 73 23.17 26.73 -18.14
CA GLY A 73 22.90 25.32 -17.86
C GLY A 73 21.99 25.10 -16.65
N TYR A 74 22.11 25.95 -15.63
CA TYR A 74 21.26 25.90 -14.43
C TYR A 74 19.88 26.54 -14.64
N LEU A 75 19.78 27.57 -15.48
CA LEU A 75 18.55 28.33 -15.68
C LEU A 75 17.69 27.78 -16.85
N GLY A 76 18.30 27.07 -17.81
CA GLY A 76 17.64 26.70 -19.07
C GLY A 76 17.43 27.89 -20.02
N TYR A 77 18.03 29.05 -19.73
CA TYR A 77 18.09 30.23 -20.59
C TYR A 77 19.27 31.12 -20.22
N ALA A 78 19.74 31.89 -21.21
CA ALA A 78 20.87 32.80 -21.01
C ALA A 78 20.49 33.98 -20.09
N PRO A 79 21.19 34.19 -18.97
CA PRO A 79 21.05 35.39 -18.17
C PRO A 79 21.70 36.60 -18.87
N PRO A 80 21.36 37.84 -18.47
CA PRO A 80 21.85 39.07 -19.12
C PRO A 80 23.34 39.36 -18.87
N SER A 81 23.94 38.74 -17.85
CA SER A 81 25.34 38.95 -17.45
C SER A 81 25.81 37.81 -16.56
N ASN A 82 27.10 37.83 -16.22
CA ASN A 82 27.66 37.05 -15.11
C ASN A 82 26.96 37.45 -13.79
N GLY A 83 27.25 36.71 -12.73
CA GLY A 83 26.70 37.06 -11.44
C GLY A 83 26.98 36.03 -10.37
N ILE A 84 26.06 35.98 -9.41
CA ILE A 84 26.18 35.19 -8.19
C ILE A 84 25.11 34.10 -8.22
N MET A 85 25.52 32.84 -8.20
CA MET A 85 24.66 31.70 -7.97
C MET A 85 24.49 31.50 -6.45
N ILE A 86 23.25 31.39 -6.01
CA ILE A 86 22.90 31.06 -4.63
C ILE A 86 22.32 29.65 -4.63
N ARG A 87 22.94 28.75 -3.87
CA ARG A 87 22.55 27.33 -3.79
C ARG A 87 22.01 27.01 -2.40
N SER A 88 21.19 25.97 -2.35
CA SER A 88 20.62 25.43 -1.11
C SER A 88 20.86 23.93 -1.04
N SER A 89 20.79 23.36 0.18
CA SER A 89 21.09 21.96 0.43
C SER A 89 20.04 21.00 -0.14
N ASN A 90 18.81 21.47 -0.39
CA ASN A 90 17.75 20.69 -1.03
C ASN A 90 17.76 20.77 -2.56
N GLY A 91 18.85 21.25 -3.16
CA GLY A 91 18.97 21.31 -4.62
C GLY A 91 18.15 22.41 -5.27
N GLN A 92 17.64 23.40 -4.52
CA GLN A 92 17.06 24.61 -5.10
C GLN A 92 18.15 25.69 -5.28
N TRP A 93 18.05 26.49 -6.34
CA TRP A 93 18.98 27.61 -6.58
C TRP A 93 18.29 28.85 -7.13
N GLN A 94 18.97 29.98 -6.99
CA GLN A 94 18.58 31.27 -7.55
C GLN A 94 19.82 32.02 -8.04
N PHE A 95 19.74 32.62 -9.22
CA PHE A 95 20.85 33.35 -9.82
C PHE A 95 20.62 34.86 -9.76
N LYS A 96 21.59 35.61 -9.24
CA LYS A 96 21.59 37.06 -9.21
C LYS A 96 22.58 37.62 -10.24
N PRO A 97 22.13 38.12 -11.40
CA PRO A 97 23.01 38.75 -12.38
C PRO A 97 23.62 40.07 -11.84
N ASP A 98 24.79 40.42 -12.36
CA ASP A 98 25.47 41.69 -12.12
C ASP A 98 24.66 42.86 -12.68
N SER A 99 24.15 42.66 -13.89
CA SER A 99 23.21 43.55 -14.56
C SER A 99 21.82 42.91 -14.57
N PRO A 100 20.88 43.36 -13.71
CA PRO A 100 19.53 42.83 -13.63
C PRO A 100 18.79 42.89 -14.96
N LYS A 101 17.94 41.89 -15.22
CA LYS A 101 17.09 41.89 -16.40
C LYS A 101 15.97 42.91 -16.21
N VAL A 102 15.79 43.82 -17.15
CA VAL A 102 14.66 44.77 -17.15
C VAL A 102 13.61 44.26 -18.12
N THR A 103 12.39 44.04 -17.64
CA THR A 103 11.23 43.70 -18.45
C THR A 103 10.21 44.83 -18.40
N THR A 104 9.42 44.98 -19.45
CA THR A 104 8.30 45.95 -19.47
C THR A 104 7.02 45.19 -19.21
N LYS A 105 6.19 45.66 -18.27
CA LYS A 105 4.84 45.13 -18.04
C LYS A 105 3.88 45.64 -19.13
N ASP A 106 2.70 45.02 -19.21
CA ASP A 106 1.64 45.40 -20.16
C ASP A 106 1.15 46.85 -19.98
N ASP A 107 1.31 47.42 -18.77
CA ASP A 107 0.99 48.80 -18.43
C ASP A 107 2.11 49.81 -18.79
N GLY A 108 3.18 49.36 -19.46
CA GLY A 108 4.33 50.19 -19.83
C GLY A 108 5.36 50.41 -18.70
N THR A 109 5.10 49.92 -17.48
CA THR A 109 6.05 50.07 -16.37
C THR A 109 7.23 49.11 -16.50
N LYS A 110 8.44 49.62 -16.22
CA LYS A 110 9.66 48.80 -16.20
C LYS A 110 9.73 48.01 -14.88
N LYS A 111 9.85 46.69 -14.96
CA LYS A 111 10.09 45.77 -13.84
C LYS A 111 11.53 45.28 -13.90
N VAL A 112 12.25 45.43 -12.80
CA VAL A 112 13.62 44.93 -12.66
C VAL A 112 13.58 43.55 -12.01
N LEU A 113 13.96 42.51 -12.75
CA LEU A 113 14.17 41.15 -12.26
C LEU A 113 15.58 41.05 -11.67
N LYS A 114 15.66 41.26 -10.35
CA LYS A 114 16.91 41.18 -9.58
C LYS A 114 17.45 39.76 -9.47
N TYR A 115 16.58 38.76 -9.51
CA TYR A 115 16.91 37.36 -9.38
C TYR A 115 16.23 36.54 -10.48
N LEU A 116 16.91 35.49 -10.93
CA LEU A 116 16.50 34.58 -11.99
C LEU A 116 16.38 33.16 -11.43
N THR A 117 15.32 32.48 -11.84
CA THR A 117 14.96 31.10 -11.47
C THR A 117 14.84 30.26 -12.75
N PRO A 118 15.05 28.93 -12.74
CA PRO A 118 14.99 28.10 -13.94
C PRO A 118 13.69 28.19 -14.74
N ARG A 119 13.76 27.94 -16.06
CA ARG A 119 12.64 28.09 -17.03
C ARG A 119 11.55 27.05 -16.86
N GLU A 120 11.93 25.83 -16.48
CA GLU A 120 11.01 24.72 -16.28
C GLU A 120 10.41 24.86 -14.89
N ASP A 121 9.18 25.34 -14.87
CA ASP A 121 8.31 25.50 -13.70
C ASP A 121 7.81 24.16 -13.11
N GLN A 122 8.52 23.06 -13.37
CA GLN A 122 8.12 21.69 -13.05
C GLN A 122 8.46 21.24 -11.61
N GLY A 123 8.72 22.14 -10.67
CA GLY A 123 8.90 21.76 -9.25
C GLY A 123 9.83 22.65 -8.45
N TYR A 124 9.58 23.97 -8.40
CA TYR A 124 10.30 24.80 -7.44
C TYR A 124 9.93 24.44 -6.00
N ASP A 125 10.88 24.63 -5.09
CA ASP A 125 10.69 24.51 -3.66
C ASP A 125 11.26 25.74 -2.92
N ALA A 126 11.03 25.82 -1.61
CA ALA A 126 11.73 26.78 -0.75
C ALA A 126 13.23 26.40 -0.65
N MET A 127 14.11 27.39 -0.59
CA MET A 127 15.53 27.19 -0.43
C MET A 127 15.87 26.90 1.04
N LEU A 128 16.50 25.74 1.28
CA LEU A 128 17.07 25.36 2.57
C LEU A 128 18.58 25.61 2.57
N LEU A 129 19.01 26.76 3.09
CA LEU A 129 20.42 27.15 3.03
C LEU A 129 21.33 26.15 3.77
N THR A 130 22.50 25.89 3.21
CA THR A 130 23.52 25.07 3.87
C THR A 130 24.02 25.82 5.10
N HIS A 131 23.85 25.20 6.27
CA HIS A 131 24.35 25.75 7.53
C HIS A 131 25.86 25.50 7.64
N PRO A 132 26.68 26.51 7.97
CA PRO A 132 28.14 26.34 8.00
C PRO A 132 28.64 25.27 8.96
N ASP A 133 28.10 25.24 10.18
CA ASP A 133 28.57 24.31 11.21
C ASP A 133 27.87 22.94 11.23
N TYR A 134 26.74 22.78 10.55
CA TYR A 134 25.87 21.61 10.71
C TYR A 134 25.43 21.03 9.36
N SER A 135 26.06 19.95 8.94
CA SER A 135 25.69 19.22 7.73
C SER A 135 24.31 18.54 7.81
N ASP A 136 23.83 18.24 9.02
CA ASP A 136 22.52 17.60 9.28
C ASP A 136 21.39 18.59 9.62
N TYR A 137 21.61 19.91 9.44
CA TYR A 137 20.75 20.96 9.98
C TYR A 137 19.26 20.79 9.62
N TRP A 138 18.94 20.46 8.36
CA TRP A 138 17.57 20.31 7.88
C TRP A 138 17.04 18.86 7.89
N THR A 139 17.90 17.90 8.22
CA THR A 139 17.56 16.46 8.20
C THR A 139 17.29 15.95 9.61
N ASN A 140 18.01 16.43 10.62
CA ASN A 140 17.78 16.09 12.02
C ASN A 140 16.74 17.02 12.67
N LEU A 141 15.46 16.63 12.58
CA LEU A 141 14.35 17.47 13.00
C LEU A 141 14.30 17.70 14.52
N ASP A 142 14.77 16.77 15.34
CA ASP A 142 14.75 16.92 16.81
C ASP A 142 15.76 17.99 17.26
N LYS A 143 17.00 17.91 16.76
CA LYS A 143 17.99 18.97 17.00
C LYS A 143 17.55 20.32 16.42
N LEU A 144 16.86 20.30 15.27
CA LEU A 144 16.32 21.52 14.68
C LEU A 144 15.25 22.15 15.58
N LYS A 145 14.37 21.35 16.21
CA LYS A 145 13.38 21.83 17.20
C LYS A 145 14.03 22.40 18.46
N GLU A 146 15.14 21.82 18.90
CA GLU A 146 15.90 22.34 20.05
C GLU A 146 16.48 23.72 19.76
N ARG A 147 17.01 23.91 18.55
CA ARG A 147 17.61 25.17 18.08
C ARG A 147 16.59 26.23 17.69
N ALA A 148 15.38 25.82 17.32
CA ALA A 148 14.37 26.73 16.79
C ALA A 148 13.91 27.77 17.82
N TYR A 149 13.65 28.97 17.33
CA TYR A 149 13.02 30.02 18.13
C TYR A 149 11.63 29.57 18.57
N LYS A 150 11.33 29.66 19.86
CA LYS A 150 10.06 29.16 20.44
C LYS A 150 9.11 30.30 20.74
N ILE A 151 7.91 30.24 20.18
CA ILE A 151 6.81 31.14 20.51
C ILE A 151 5.77 30.32 21.27
N ASN A 152 5.47 30.71 22.52
CA ASN A 152 4.59 29.95 23.42
C ASN A 152 4.97 28.45 23.55
N GLY A 153 6.27 28.16 23.56
CA GLY A 153 6.80 26.80 23.65
C GLY A 153 6.86 26.02 22.33
N VAL A 154 6.31 26.56 21.23
CA VAL A 154 6.29 25.89 19.92
C VAL A 154 7.53 26.29 19.10
N PRO A 155 8.37 25.34 18.66
CA PRO A 155 9.52 25.63 17.79
C PRO A 155 9.04 26.13 16.43
N CYS A 156 9.54 27.28 16.00
CA CYS A 156 9.09 27.94 14.78
C CYS A 156 10.19 27.98 13.70
N ILE A 157 9.78 27.80 12.45
CA ILE A 157 10.58 28.04 11.26
C ILE A 157 10.19 29.41 10.68
N ALA A 158 11.18 30.27 10.51
CA ALA A 158 11.03 31.55 9.85
C ALA A 158 10.87 31.39 8.33
N ILE A 159 10.09 32.26 7.70
CA ILE A 159 9.93 32.32 6.25
C ILE A 159 10.23 33.75 5.77
N THR A 160 11.19 33.89 4.85
CA THR A 160 11.53 35.17 4.20
C THR A 160 11.44 35.08 2.69
N GLU A 161 11.29 36.23 2.01
CA GLU A 161 11.51 36.32 0.56
C GLU A 161 12.98 36.66 0.28
N GLY A 162 13.70 35.68 -0.25
CA GLY A 162 15.10 35.83 -0.68
C GLY A 162 16.12 35.24 0.30
N ALA A 163 17.14 34.61 -0.29
CA ALA A 163 18.14 33.82 0.45
C ALA A 163 19.05 34.68 1.33
N PHE A 164 19.44 35.88 0.90
CA PHE A 164 20.28 36.76 1.71
C PHE A 164 19.60 37.18 3.03
N LYS A 165 18.27 37.31 3.02
CA LYS A 165 17.49 37.57 4.24
C LYS A 165 17.57 36.39 5.19
N ALA A 166 17.36 35.19 4.67
CA ALA A 166 17.46 33.96 5.44
C ALA A 166 18.86 33.78 6.06
N MET A 167 19.94 34.13 5.35
CA MET A 167 21.32 34.07 5.90
C MET A 167 21.46 34.90 7.17
N VAL A 168 21.03 36.17 7.16
CA VAL A 168 21.13 37.06 8.33
C VAL A 168 20.27 36.54 9.49
N VAL A 169 19.07 36.03 9.20
CA VAL A 169 18.17 35.47 10.22
C VAL A 169 18.75 34.19 10.84
N MET A 170 19.33 33.31 10.03
CA MET A 170 19.92 32.04 10.49
C MET A 170 21.22 32.24 11.25
N ASP A 171 22.05 33.22 10.85
CA ASP A 171 23.26 33.61 11.58
C ASP A 171 22.96 34.06 13.02
N ASN A 172 21.77 34.62 13.22
CA ASN A 172 21.25 34.99 14.54
C ASN A 172 20.46 33.87 15.22
N GLY A 173 20.60 32.62 14.76
CA GLY A 173 20.10 31.43 15.44
C GLY A 173 18.62 31.11 15.22
N ILE A 174 17.95 31.74 14.25
CA ILE A 174 16.56 31.44 13.91
C ILE A 174 16.53 30.58 12.64
N PRO A 175 16.10 29.31 12.68
CA PRO A 175 15.95 28.51 11.48
C PRO A 175 15.01 29.19 10.47
N CYS A 176 15.51 29.48 9.28
CA CYS A 176 14.78 30.26 8.29
C CYS A 176 14.86 29.61 6.90
N VAL A 177 13.71 29.52 6.24
CA VAL A 177 13.61 29.08 4.85
C VAL A 177 13.36 30.28 3.95
N SER A 178 13.95 30.26 2.76
CA SER A 178 13.77 31.33 1.77
C SER A 178 12.84 30.87 0.66
N VAL A 179 11.69 31.52 0.52
CA VAL A 179 10.85 31.34 -0.68
C VAL A 179 11.37 32.22 -1.82
N LEU A 180 11.27 31.72 -3.06
CA LEU A 180 11.80 32.40 -4.25
C LEU A 180 11.01 33.66 -4.67
N GLY A 181 9.84 33.82 -4.07
CA GLY A 181 8.92 34.93 -4.21
C GLY A 181 7.74 34.72 -3.25
N VAL A 182 7.00 35.78 -2.92
CA VAL A 182 5.92 35.70 -1.90
C VAL A 182 4.88 34.61 -2.20
N GLU A 183 4.50 34.43 -3.47
CA GLU A 183 3.55 33.36 -3.87
C GLU A 183 4.20 31.97 -4.07
N MET A 184 5.52 31.88 -3.99
CA MET A 184 6.31 30.67 -4.30
C MET A 184 6.56 29.79 -3.06
N GLY A 185 5.82 30.03 -1.98
CA GLY A 185 5.64 29.06 -0.88
C GLY A 185 4.54 28.03 -1.18
N LEU A 186 3.81 28.19 -2.28
CA LEU A 186 2.76 27.28 -2.74
C LEU A 186 3.13 26.68 -4.10
N THR A 187 2.57 25.52 -4.46
CA THR A 187 2.80 24.85 -5.75
C THR A 187 2.48 25.73 -6.97
N PRO A 188 3.09 25.49 -8.15
CA PRO A 188 2.82 26.26 -9.37
C PRO A 188 1.34 26.23 -9.79
N LYS A 189 0.79 27.36 -10.29
CA LYS A 189 -0.60 27.44 -10.77
C LYS A 189 -0.93 26.41 -11.86
N LYS A 190 0.04 26.10 -12.76
CA LYS A 190 -0.14 25.11 -13.83
C LYS A 190 -0.34 23.68 -13.29
N ASN A 191 0.18 23.39 -12.10
CA ASN A 191 0.07 22.07 -11.46
C ASN A 191 -1.16 21.97 -10.53
N ASP A 192 -2.08 22.93 -10.63
CA ASP A 192 -3.30 22.99 -9.81
C ASP A 192 -4.48 23.61 -10.60
N PRO A 193 -5.10 22.84 -11.50
CA PRO A 193 -6.22 23.29 -12.33
C PRO A 193 -7.53 23.50 -11.53
N GLN A 194 -7.55 23.18 -10.24
CA GLN A 194 -8.71 23.31 -9.34
C GLN A 194 -8.59 24.48 -8.34
N GLU A 195 -7.53 25.30 -8.46
CA GLU A 195 -7.27 26.47 -7.59
C GLU A 195 -7.10 26.14 -6.08
N LYS A 196 -6.59 24.95 -5.75
CA LYS A 196 -6.36 24.47 -4.36
C LYS A 196 -4.94 24.68 -3.81
N ARG A 197 -4.02 25.33 -4.56
CA ARG A 197 -2.56 25.43 -4.40
C ARG A 197 -2.03 24.97 -3.04
N TYR A 198 -1.26 23.88 -3.04
CA TYR A 198 -0.68 23.27 -1.84
C TYR A 198 0.64 23.92 -1.43
N LEU A 199 1.15 23.63 -0.23
CA LEU A 199 2.50 24.03 0.17
C LEU A 199 3.56 23.38 -0.73
N VAL A 200 4.69 24.07 -0.93
CA VAL A 200 5.89 23.43 -1.49
C VAL A 200 6.48 22.41 -0.51
N HIS A 201 7.23 21.44 -1.04
CA HIS A 201 7.64 20.24 -0.31
C HIS A 201 8.39 20.55 1.00
N ALA A 202 9.33 21.51 0.99
CA ALA A 202 10.07 21.90 2.19
C ALA A 202 9.14 22.43 3.30
N LEU A 203 8.19 23.30 2.97
CA LEU A 203 7.25 23.85 3.94
C LEU A 203 6.30 22.77 4.46
N GLU A 204 5.79 21.91 3.59
CA GLU A 204 4.95 20.78 3.98
C GLU A 204 5.69 19.81 4.92
N LYS A 205 6.97 19.52 4.66
CA LYS A 205 7.82 18.68 5.51
C LYS A 205 7.88 19.21 6.94
N PHE A 206 8.18 20.50 7.11
CA PHE A 206 8.26 21.10 8.45
C PHE A 206 6.90 21.22 9.11
N ALA A 207 5.85 21.48 8.33
CA ALA A 207 4.50 21.53 8.84
C ALA A 207 4.06 20.16 9.38
N LYS A 208 4.31 19.07 8.64
CA LYS A 208 4.05 17.69 9.11
C LYS A 208 4.89 17.30 10.33
N ALA A 209 6.06 17.90 10.49
CA ALA A 209 6.94 17.68 11.64
C ALA A 209 6.53 18.46 12.91
N GLY A 210 5.48 19.30 12.84
CA GLY A 210 4.93 20.02 13.99
C GLY A 210 5.64 21.35 14.30
N PHE A 211 6.32 21.96 13.32
CA PHE A 211 6.89 23.30 13.50
C PHE A 211 5.85 24.38 13.30
N GLY A 212 5.84 25.39 14.18
CA GLY A 212 5.21 26.68 13.93
C GLY A 212 5.90 27.44 12.79
N PHE A 213 5.24 28.47 12.26
CA PHE A 213 5.80 29.29 11.19
C PHE A 213 5.77 30.77 11.55
N LEU A 214 6.89 31.46 11.30
CA LEU A 214 7.03 32.90 11.49
C LEU A 214 7.28 33.57 10.14
N MET A 215 6.25 34.22 9.59
CA MET A 215 6.36 34.94 8.32
C MET A 215 7.04 36.30 8.55
N MET A 216 8.21 36.50 7.94
CA MET A 216 9.06 37.70 8.06
C MET A 216 9.37 38.27 6.67
N PHE A 217 8.33 38.70 5.97
CA PHE A 217 8.46 39.35 4.68
C PHE A 217 8.75 40.85 4.86
N ASP A 218 9.22 41.52 3.79
CA ASP A 218 9.66 42.93 3.82
C ASP A 218 8.63 43.86 4.47
N GLY A 219 9.08 44.91 5.15
CA GLY A 219 8.21 45.85 5.86
C GLY A 219 7.18 46.56 4.98
N ASP A 220 7.45 46.73 3.68
CA ASP A 220 6.49 47.29 2.71
C ASP A 220 5.41 46.28 2.28
N SER A 221 5.54 44.99 2.64
CA SER A 221 4.46 44.02 2.53
C SER A 221 3.19 44.48 3.27
N ALA A 222 3.35 45.29 4.31
CA ALA A 222 2.26 45.87 5.08
C ALA A 222 1.41 46.88 4.28
N THR A 223 1.88 47.38 3.14
CA THR A 223 1.13 48.35 2.30
C THR A 223 0.76 47.80 0.93
N ASN A 224 1.44 46.75 0.45
CA ASN A 224 1.18 46.16 -0.86
C ASN A 224 0.07 45.08 -0.82
N ILE A 225 -1.06 45.36 -1.49
CA ILE A 225 -2.22 44.46 -1.51
C ILE A 225 -1.92 43.08 -2.11
N ASN A 226 -1.07 43.00 -3.12
CA ASN A 226 -0.72 41.72 -3.76
C ASN A 226 0.09 40.85 -2.80
N VAL A 227 1.00 41.47 -2.05
CA VAL A 227 1.81 40.78 -1.04
C VAL A 227 0.93 40.33 0.12
N LYS A 228 0.03 41.19 0.62
CA LYS A 228 -0.98 40.79 1.62
C LYS A 228 -1.82 39.60 1.16
N ASN A 229 -2.30 39.59 -0.08
CA ASN A 229 -3.07 38.47 -0.63
C ASN A 229 -2.25 37.18 -0.74
N ALA A 230 -0.98 37.28 -1.15
CA ALA A 230 -0.08 36.14 -1.18
C ALA A 230 0.19 35.58 0.24
N LEU A 231 0.44 36.45 1.21
CA LEU A 231 0.60 36.10 2.62
C LEU A 231 -0.66 35.45 3.21
N LYS A 232 -1.85 35.95 2.86
CA LYS A 232 -3.12 35.31 3.25
C LYS A 232 -3.19 33.87 2.73
N LYS A 233 -2.92 33.66 1.43
CA LYS A 233 -2.95 32.33 0.81
C LYS A 233 -1.95 31.37 1.46
N LEU A 234 -0.71 31.82 1.67
CA LEU A 234 0.33 31.04 2.31
C LEU A 234 -0.02 30.71 3.77
N GLY A 235 -0.41 31.72 4.56
CA GLY A 235 -0.77 31.55 5.96
C GLY A 235 -1.99 30.64 6.16
N HIS A 236 -2.98 30.69 5.28
CA HIS A 236 -4.09 29.74 5.28
C HIS A 236 -3.63 28.31 5.04
N GLN A 237 -2.77 28.08 4.03
CA GLN A 237 -2.26 26.75 3.72
C GLN A 237 -1.37 26.19 4.83
N LEU A 238 -0.50 27.01 5.43
CA LEU A 238 0.29 26.63 6.60
C LEU A 238 -0.61 26.27 7.80
N GLY A 239 -1.69 27.05 8.00
CA GLY A 239 -2.67 26.80 9.05
C GLY A 239 -3.46 25.49 8.89
N LEU A 240 -3.52 24.90 7.69
CA LEU A 240 -4.18 23.60 7.48
C LEU A 240 -3.48 22.44 8.19
N PHE A 241 -2.20 22.59 8.53
CA PHE A 241 -1.38 21.59 9.23
C PHE A 241 -1.47 21.68 10.75
N ASN A 242 -2.27 22.60 11.27
CA ASN A 242 -2.36 22.86 12.70
C ASN A 242 -1.06 23.26 13.40
N ASN A 243 -0.23 24.02 12.71
CA ASN A 243 0.87 24.68 13.38
C ASN A 243 0.54 26.16 13.57
N PRO A 244 0.98 26.78 14.67
CA PRO A 244 0.75 28.19 14.86
C PRO A 244 1.52 28.97 13.78
N VAL A 245 0.81 29.88 13.12
CA VAL A 245 1.38 30.78 12.12
C VAL A 245 1.39 32.18 12.71
N TYR A 246 2.54 32.83 12.64
CA TYR A 246 2.78 34.17 13.15
C TYR A 246 3.23 35.08 12.02
N VAL A 247 2.94 36.36 12.17
CA VAL A 247 3.39 37.42 11.27
C VAL A 247 4.23 38.40 12.07
N ALA A 248 5.48 38.57 11.65
CA ALA A 248 6.34 39.63 12.13
C ALA A 248 6.06 40.89 11.29
N SER A 249 5.91 42.03 11.95
CA SER A 249 5.77 43.32 11.29
C SER A 249 6.49 44.37 12.10
N TRP A 250 7.15 45.30 11.41
CA TRP A 250 7.88 46.40 12.03
C TRP A 250 7.59 47.70 11.29
N ASN A 251 7.74 48.82 12.01
CA ASN A 251 7.58 50.14 11.40
C ASN A 251 8.89 50.50 10.70
N MET A 252 8.82 50.76 9.40
CA MET A 252 9.98 51.22 8.64
C MET A 252 10.34 52.65 9.08
N THR A 253 11.53 52.81 9.65
CA THR A 253 12.11 54.13 9.96
C THR A 253 12.77 54.77 8.72
N SER A 254 13.16 53.96 7.75
CA SER A 254 13.71 54.38 6.46
C SER A 254 13.55 53.29 5.39
N GLU A 255 13.79 53.62 4.11
CA GLU A 255 13.91 52.62 3.02
C GLU A 255 15.03 51.60 3.27
N LYS A 256 16.01 51.94 4.11
CA LYS A 256 17.09 51.03 4.51
C LYS A 256 16.67 50.04 5.61
N ASP A 257 15.43 50.09 6.10
CA ASP A 257 14.91 49.16 7.11
C ASP A 257 13.80 48.27 6.53
N LYS A 258 13.79 48.13 5.20
CA LYS A 258 12.76 47.42 4.45
C LYS A 258 12.86 45.91 4.64
N GLY A 259 14.03 45.31 4.42
CA GLY A 259 14.26 43.89 4.61
C GLY A 259 14.50 43.54 6.07
N VAL A 260 14.18 42.30 6.45
CA VAL A 260 14.55 41.78 7.79
C VAL A 260 16.08 41.72 7.96
N ASP A 261 16.81 41.45 6.89
CA ASP A 261 18.27 41.56 6.84
C ASP A 261 18.72 42.98 7.13
N ASP A 262 18.20 43.96 6.40
CA ASP A 262 18.64 45.35 6.56
C ASP A 262 18.33 45.86 7.98
N TYR A 263 17.16 45.52 8.53
CA TYR A 263 16.80 45.91 9.89
C TYR A 263 17.76 45.29 10.92
N ILE A 264 18.04 43.98 10.85
CA ILE A 264 18.95 43.32 11.79
C ILE A 264 20.38 43.88 11.66
N LEU A 265 20.85 44.16 10.44
CA LEU A 265 22.19 44.69 10.21
C LEU A 265 22.35 46.14 10.71
N ASN A 266 21.31 46.97 10.59
CA ASN A 266 21.37 48.37 11.02
C ASN A 266 21.17 48.55 12.54
N HIS A 267 20.25 47.79 13.14
CA HIS A 267 19.79 47.98 14.52
C HIS A 267 20.31 46.91 15.49
N GLY A 268 20.77 45.78 14.96
CA GLY A 268 21.21 44.63 15.74
C GLY A 268 20.07 43.69 16.14
N PHE A 269 20.44 42.43 16.34
CA PHE A 269 19.49 41.38 16.72
C PHE A 269 18.79 41.57 18.08
N PRO A 270 19.43 42.11 19.14
CA PRO A 270 18.73 42.38 20.40
C PRO A 270 17.57 43.37 20.24
N GLN A 271 17.74 44.39 19.40
CA GLN A 271 16.66 45.33 19.11
C GLN A 271 15.55 44.64 18.33
N PHE A 272 15.89 43.86 17.30
CA PHE A 272 14.94 43.03 16.55
C PHE A 272 14.12 42.09 17.45
N GLN A 273 14.76 41.42 18.42
CA GLN A 273 14.07 40.59 19.39
C GLN A 273 13.06 41.39 20.21
N SER A 274 13.48 42.54 20.74
CA SER A 274 12.66 43.37 21.62
C SER A 274 11.52 44.10 20.90
N GLU A 275 11.73 44.54 19.66
CA GLU A 275 10.77 45.39 18.94
C GLU A 275 9.89 44.61 17.97
N VAL A 276 10.39 43.51 17.40
CA VAL A 276 9.71 42.72 16.37
C VAL A 276 9.27 41.38 16.93
N LEU A 277 10.21 40.54 17.39
CA LEU A 277 9.88 39.17 17.80
C LEU A 277 9.00 39.13 19.06
N SER A 278 9.13 40.09 19.97
CA SER A 278 8.28 40.19 21.17
C SER A 278 6.83 40.63 20.86
N LYS A 279 6.59 41.20 19.66
CA LYS A 279 5.31 41.78 19.23
C LYS A 279 4.70 41.05 18.03
N VAL A 280 5.20 39.86 17.72
CA VAL A 280 4.64 39.01 16.65
C VAL A 280 3.16 38.78 16.89
N GLN A 281 2.38 38.88 15.81
CA GLN A 281 0.95 38.69 15.85
C GLN A 281 0.61 37.30 15.36
N SER A 282 -0.44 36.68 15.92
CA SER A 282 -0.97 35.46 15.32
C SER A 282 -1.52 35.77 13.92
N PHE A 283 -1.48 34.80 13.03
CA PHE A 283 -2.04 34.96 11.68
C PHE A 283 -3.52 35.34 11.71
N ALA A 284 -4.29 34.86 12.69
CA ALA A 284 -5.70 35.21 12.85
C ALA A 284 -5.91 36.70 13.21
N GLU A 285 -5.10 37.24 14.12
CA GLU A 285 -5.14 38.66 14.48
C GLU A 285 -4.72 39.54 13.30
N TRP A 286 -3.63 39.16 12.63
CA TRP A 286 -3.15 39.85 11.43
C TRP A 286 -4.20 39.84 10.31
N LEU A 287 -4.83 38.69 10.05
CA LEU A 287 -5.87 38.53 9.03
C LEU A 287 -7.06 39.44 9.31
N THR A 288 -7.52 39.49 10.57
CA THR A 288 -8.65 40.34 10.99
C THR A 288 -8.35 41.82 10.73
N LYS A 289 -7.13 42.27 11.06
CA LYS A 289 -6.69 43.64 10.81
C LYS A 289 -6.67 43.96 9.32
N VAL A 290 -6.09 43.07 8.51
CA VAL A 290 -5.99 43.26 7.06
C VAL A 290 -7.37 43.23 6.38
N ASP A 291 -8.28 42.36 6.82
CA ASP A 291 -9.65 42.31 6.30
C ASP A 291 -10.44 43.60 6.62
N GLN A 292 -10.21 44.18 7.80
CA GLN A 292 -10.81 45.47 8.15
C GLN A 292 -10.23 46.60 7.29
N GLU A 293 -8.91 46.65 7.11
CA GLU A 293 -8.24 47.62 6.24
C GLU A 293 -8.72 47.54 4.78
N PHE A 294 -9.01 46.35 4.26
CA PHE A 294 -9.52 46.19 2.89
C PHE A 294 -10.95 46.72 2.74
N LYS A 295 -11.80 46.45 3.74
CA LYS A 295 -13.18 46.99 3.79
C LYS A 295 -13.19 48.51 3.86
N ASP A 296 -12.35 49.08 4.73
CA ASP A 296 -12.30 50.53 4.94
C ASP A 296 -11.80 51.28 3.69
N ASN A 297 -10.99 50.62 2.85
CA ASN A 297 -10.51 51.17 1.57
C ASN A 297 -11.40 50.85 0.37
N GLY A 298 -12.59 50.27 0.57
CA GLY A 298 -13.55 49.96 -0.50
C GLY A 298 -13.06 48.87 -1.47
N ILE A 299 -12.09 48.05 -1.06
CA ILE A 299 -11.55 46.97 -1.88
C ILE A 299 -12.34 45.70 -1.57
N ASN A 300 -13.11 45.23 -2.56
CA ASN A 300 -13.87 43.99 -2.42
C ASN A 300 -12.90 42.80 -2.52
N ALA A 301 -12.57 42.19 -1.38
CA ALA A 301 -11.52 41.19 -1.24
C ALA A 301 -11.90 39.78 -1.74
N ASP A 302 -12.84 39.66 -2.67
CA ASP A 302 -13.37 38.39 -3.16
C ASP A 302 -12.54 37.82 -4.33
N ASP A 303 -11.26 37.51 -4.05
CA ASP A 303 -10.44 36.47 -4.70
C ASP A 303 -9.90 35.51 -3.62
N LEU A 304 -10.75 35.21 -2.63
CA LEU A 304 -10.49 34.20 -1.60
C LEU A 304 -10.68 32.81 -2.21
N PRO A 305 -9.75 31.85 -2.02
CA PRO A 305 -10.12 30.44 -2.10
C PRO A 305 -11.32 30.25 -1.17
N GLN A 306 -12.43 29.75 -1.73
CA GLN A 306 -13.77 29.67 -1.13
C GLN A 306 -13.77 29.75 0.41
N LYS A 307 -14.49 30.75 0.97
CA LYS A 307 -14.84 30.84 2.40
C LYS A 307 -15.08 29.43 2.93
N ILE A 308 -14.21 28.94 3.81
CA ILE A 308 -14.49 27.74 4.57
C ILE A 308 -15.78 28.03 5.34
N GLY A 309 -16.88 27.39 4.95
CA GLY A 309 -18.17 27.58 5.62
C GLY A 309 -18.03 27.30 7.12
N LYS A 310 -18.93 27.83 7.96
CA LYS A 310 -18.85 27.70 9.44
C LYS A 310 -18.55 26.27 9.91
N LEU A 311 -19.18 25.27 9.27
CA LEU A 311 -18.94 23.84 9.49
C LEU A 311 -17.50 23.40 9.17
N GLY A 312 -16.94 23.89 8.07
CA GLY A 312 -15.55 23.62 7.71
C GLY A 312 -14.58 24.22 8.71
N ALA A 313 -14.86 25.40 9.28
CA ALA A 313 -14.02 26.03 10.30
C ALA A 313 -14.03 25.22 11.62
N GLN A 314 -15.21 24.75 12.05
CA GLN A 314 -15.35 23.85 13.21
C GLN A 314 -14.62 22.51 12.98
N ARG A 315 -14.71 21.97 11.76
CA ARG A 315 -13.96 20.77 11.38
C ARG A 315 -12.46 20.99 11.41
N THR A 316 -11.99 22.14 10.94
CA THR A 316 -10.57 22.50 11.03
C THR A 316 -10.15 22.53 12.50
N GLN A 317 -10.89 23.23 13.38
CA GLN A 317 -10.61 23.26 14.82
C GLN A 317 -10.54 21.86 15.46
N LEU A 318 -11.43 20.94 15.09
CA LEU A 318 -11.34 19.54 15.54
C LEU A 318 -10.05 18.86 15.08
N LYS A 319 -9.73 18.96 13.78
CA LYS A 319 -8.49 18.39 13.22
C LYS A 319 -7.24 18.96 13.87
N LEU A 320 -7.28 20.23 14.25
CA LEU A 320 -6.18 20.87 14.95
C LEU A 320 -5.88 20.09 16.24
N VAL A 321 -6.85 20.07 17.13
CA VAL A 321 -6.67 19.58 18.49
C VAL A 321 -6.51 18.06 18.55
N VAL A 322 -7.21 17.33 17.67
CA VAL A 322 -7.29 15.87 17.73
C VAL A 322 -6.33 15.18 16.74
N GLY A 323 -5.97 15.83 15.63
CA GLY A 323 -5.03 15.30 14.64
C GLY A 323 -5.42 13.91 14.12
N ASN A 324 -4.44 12.98 14.15
CA ASN A 324 -4.62 11.58 13.74
C ASN A 324 -5.10 10.66 14.87
N ARG A 325 -5.36 11.20 16.08
CA ARG A 325 -5.82 10.41 17.24
C ARG A 325 -7.25 9.91 17.05
N LEU A 326 -8.07 10.68 16.35
CA LEU A 326 -9.43 10.29 15.94
C LEU A 326 -9.37 9.53 14.63
N ARG A 327 -9.69 8.25 14.68
CA ARG A 327 -9.58 7.31 13.56
C ARG A 327 -10.90 6.58 13.35
N HIS A 328 -11.11 6.10 12.13
CA HIS A 328 -12.23 5.23 11.80
C HIS A 328 -11.71 3.81 11.59
N ASN A 329 -12.16 2.88 12.42
CA ASN A 329 -11.77 1.48 12.33
C ASN A 329 -12.59 0.79 11.24
N GLU A 330 -11.92 0.38 10.15
CA GLU A 330 -12.57 -0.23 9.00
C GLU A 330 -13.12 -1.63 9.28
N LEU A 331 -12.66 -2.32 10.33
CA LEU A 331 -13.18 -3.63 10.72
C LEU A 331 -14.45 -3.48 11.55
N THR A 332 -14.37 -2.78 12.69
CA THR A 332 -15.50 -2.62 13.61
C THR A 332 -16.57 -1.64 13.11
N LYS A 333 -16.17 -0.73 12.20
CA LYS A 333 -16.96 0.43 11.73
C LYS A 333 -17.18 1.50 12.79
N GLU A 334 -16.39 1.46 13.86
CA GLU A 334 -16.48 2.40 14.97
C GLU A 334 -15.51 3.57 14.80
N ILE A 335 -15.80 4.65 15.53
CA ILE A 335 -14.91 5.81 15.63
C ILE A 335 -14.15 5.67 16.94
N GLU A 336 -12.84 5.78 16.84
CA GLU A 336 -11.94 5.58 17.96
C GLU A 336 -11.10 6.82 18.20
N LEU A 337 -10.84 7.12 19.46
CA LEU A 337 -9.85 8.08 19.90
C LEU A 337 -8.77 7.35 20.67
N ASP A 338 -7.52 7.43 20.17
CA ASP A 338 -6.38 6.71 20.74
C ASP A 338 -6.61 5.19 20.90
N GLY A 339 -7.43 4.62 20.02
CA GLY A 339 -7.80 3.20 20.03
C GLY A 339 -8.96 2.84 20.96
N ILE A 340 -9.58 3.81 21.62
CA ILE A 340 -10.78 3.63 22.44
C ILE A 340 -12.00 4.04 21.63
N SER A 341 -12.99 3.13 21.51
CA SER A 341 -14.24 3.42 20.81
C SER A 341 -15.04 4.49 21.55
N ILE A 342 -15.49 5.52 20.82
CA ILE A 342 -16.35 6.59 21.36
C ILE A 342 -17.74 6.44 20.77
N GLY A 343 -18.75 6.36 21.65
CA GLY A 343 -20.15 6.38 21.25
C GLY A 343 -20.51 7.68 20.52
N SER A 344 -21.43 7.59 19.55
CA SER A 344 -21.81 8.77 18.76
C SER A 344 -22.42 9.90 19.58
N ASP A 345 -22.95 9.58 20.75
CA ASP A 345 -23.61 10.53 21.65
C ASP A 345 -22.62 11.19 22.62
N ASP A 346 -21.42 10.61 22.78
CA ASP A 346 -20.40 11.07 23.73
C ASP A 346 -19.37 12.00 23.09
N PHE A 347 -19.38 12.18 21.76
CA PHE A 347 -18.39 13.02 21.05
C PHE A 347 -18.22 14.41 21.66
N LYS A 348 -19.31 15.05 22.12
CA LYS A 348 -19.19 16.39 22.70
C LYS A 348 -18.44 16.35 24.03
N LEU A 349 -18.81 15.41 24.90
CA LEU A 349 -18.23 15.27 26.23
C LEU A 349 -16.76 14.86 26.13
N GLU A 350 -16.47 13.86 25.29
CA GLU A 350 -15.12 13.34 25.09
C GLU A 350 -14.16 14.42 24.55
N LEU A 351 -14.62 15.27 23.62
CA LEU A 351 -13.82 16.37 23.09
C LEU A 351 -13.55 17.47 24.13
N ASP A 352 -14.50 17.72 25.03
CA ASP A 352 -14.34 18.69 26.10
C ASP A 352 -13.44 18.16 27.23
N GLU A 353 -13.66 16.94 27.71
CA GLU A 353 -12.89 16.34 28.80
C GLU A 353 -11.44 16.04 28.40
N THR A 354 -11.24 15.47 27.21
CA THR A 354 -9.90 15.05 26.77
C THR A 354 -9.08 16.21 26.20
N PHE A 355 -9.73 17.24 25.64
CA PHE A 355 -9.05 18.31 24.93
C PHE A 355 -9.45 19.75 25.28
N GLY A 356 -10.47 19.96 26.12
CA GLY A 356 -11.03 21.29 26.38
C GLY A 356 -11.63 21.94 25.13
N LEU A 357 -12.08 21.14 24.16
CA LEU A 357 -12.55 21.63 22.86
C LEU A 357 -14.08 21.66 22.80
N GLU A 358 -14.65 22.87 22.91
CA GLU A 358 -16.06 23.10 22.63
C GLU A 358 -16.29 23.62 21.20
N LEU A 359 -16.85 22.75 20.35
CA LEU A 359 -17.27 23.14 18.99
C LEU A 359 -18.64 23.82 19.01
N LYS A 360 -18.72 25.05 18.50
CA LYS A 360 -19.95 25.84 18.39
C LYS A 360 -20.78 25.40 17.19
N CYS A 361 -21.38 24.22 17.27
CA CYS A 361 -22.21 23.62 16.22
C CYS A 361 -23.38 22.81 16.80
N THR A 362 -24.32 22.42 15.94
CA THR A 362 -25.41 21.53 16.37
C THR A 362 -24.89 20.11 16.58
N GLU A 363 -25.60 19.28 17.35
CA GLU A 363 -25.19 17.88 17.57
C GLU A 363 -25.10 17.07 16.27
N ARG A 364 -25.99 17.34 15.31
CA ARG A 364 -25.96 16.76 13.97
C ARG A 364 -24.68 17.17 13.22
N ASP A 365 -24.31 18.44 13.31
CA ASP A 365 -23.10 18.97 12.66
C ASP A 365 -21.84 18.40 13.32
N LEU A 366 -21.82 18.29 14.65
CA LEU A 366 -20.74 17.68 15.40
C LEU A 366 -20.51 16.24 14.94
N LYS A 367 -21.58 15.42 14.91
CA LYS A 367 -21.53 14.04 14.40
C LYS A 367 -20.97 13.99 12.98
N ALA A 368 -21.45 14.86 12.08
CA ALA A 368 -20.94 14.91 10.71
C ALA A 368 -19.45 15.31 10.64
N ILE A 369 -19.02 16.27 11.45
CA ILE A 369 -17.63 16.74 11.54
C ILE A 369 -16.70 15.63 12.04
N VAL A 370 -17.07 14.97 13.14
CA VAL A 370 -16.30 13.90 13.78
C VAL A 370 -16.20 12.71 12.83
N ILE A 371 -17.34 12.20 12.31
CA ILE A 371 -17.37 11.07 11.37
C ILE A 371 -16.52 11.36 10.14
N LYS A 372 -16.65 12.55 9.54
CA LYS A 372 -15.89 12.89 8.34
C LYS A 372 -14.39 12.99 8.64
N THR A 373 -14.01 13.45 9.83
CA THR A 373 -12.60 13.57 10.24
C THR A 373 -12.01 12.20 10.53
N ALA A 374 -12.70 11.36 11.30
CA ALA A 374 -12.31 9.98 11.57
C ALA A 374 -12.11 9.17 10.27
N LYS A 375 -13.03 9.32 9.31
CA LYS A 375 -12.96 8.61 8.01
C LYS A 375 -11.75 8.98 7.15
N GLU A 376 -11.22 10.20 7.27
CA GLU A 376 -9.98 10.57 6.57
C GLU A 376 -8.74 9.92 7.19
N ASN A 377 -8.83 9.53 8.46
CA ASN A 377 -7.81 8.78 9.20
C ASN A 377 -8.22 7.29 9.33
N SER A 378 -8.91 6.74 8.33
CA SER A 378 -9.38 5.35 8.36
C SER A 378 -8.19 4.39 8.40
N TYR A 379 -8.38 3.27 9.11
CA TYR A 379 -7.39 2.22 9.17
C TYR A 379 -8.05 0.87 9.36
N HIS A 380 -7.39 -0.20 8.90
CA HIS A 380 -7.84 -1.56 9.14
C HIS A 380 -6.88 -2.23 10.15
N PRO A 381 -7.33 -2.55 11.37
CA PRO A 381 -6.43 -2.99 12.45
C PRO A 381 -5.67 -4.26 12.10
N VAL A 382 -6.32 -5.24 11.45
CA VAL A 382 -5.67 -6.47 10.99
C VAL A 382 -4.64 -6.19 9.89
N ARG A 383 -4.91 -5.26 8.97
CA ARG A 383 -3.98 -4.95 7.86
C ARG A 383 -2.72 -4.28 8.38
N GLU A 384 -2.87 -3.40 9.37
CA GLU A 384 -1.77 -2.73 10.05
C GLU A 384 -0.92 -3.76 10.81
N TYR A 385 -1.55 -4.66 11.58
CA TYR A 385 -0.88 -5.77 12.27
C TYR A 385 -0.12 -6.70 11.31
N LEU A 386 -0.75 -7.14 10.22
CA LEU A 386 -0.14 -8.01 9.22
C LEU A 386 1.07 -7.36 8.53
N SER A 387 0.95 -6.06 8.21
CA SER A 387 2.06 -5.28 7.65
C SER A 387 3.27 -5.25 8.61
N GLN A 388 3.02 -4.97 9.90
CA GLN A 388 4.06 -4.94 10.93
C GLN A 388 4.71 -6.32 11.15
N CYS A 389 3.91 -7.40 11.11
CA CYS A 389 4.44 -8.76 11.21
C CYS A 389 5.40 -9.09 10.07
N ASN A 390 5.03 -8.73 8.83
CA ASN A 390 5.87 -9.00 7.67
C ASN A 390 7.16 -8.18 7.66
N GLU A 391 7.13 -6.92 8.13
CA GLU A 391 8.33 -6.09 8.28
C GLU A 391 9.34 -6.71 9.24
N LYS A 392 8.88 -7.37 10.31
CA LYS A 392 9.72 -8.01 11.32
C LYS A 392 10.10 -9.46 10.98
N HIS A 393 9.22 -10.18 10.28
CA HIS A 393 9.31 -11.62 10.05
C HIS A 393 8.92 -11.97 8.61
N SER A 394 9.84 -11.80 7.66
CA SER A 394 9.61 -12.13 6.25
C SER A 394 10.02 -13.56 5.87
N ASP A 395 10.69 -14.31 6.75
CA ASP A 395 11.11 -15.68 6.48
C ASP A 395 9.92 -16.65 6.49
N THR A 396 9.74 -17.38 5.38
CA THR A 396 8.65 -18.34 5.22
C THR A 396 8.96 -19.73 5.79
N SER A 397 10.19 -19.96 6.26
CA SER A 397 10.64 -21.25 6.79
C SER A 397 9.84 -21.73 8.01
N ILE A 398 9.25 -20.80 8.78
CA ILE A 398 8.45 -21.12 9.95
C ILE A 398 7.20 -21.96 9.60
N LEU A 399 6.70 -21.81 8.37
CA LEU A 399 5.56 -22.59 7.85
C LEU A 399 5.96 -24.02 7.45
N ASN A 400 7.24 -24.38 7.47
CA ASN A 400 7.68 -25.74 7.16
C ASN A 400 7.49 -26.66 8.38
N GLY A 401 6.87 -27.81 8.15
CA GLY A 401 6.56 -28.76 9.21
C GLY A 401 5.51 -28.25 10.21
N PHE A 402 4.68 -27.28 9.80
CA PHE A 402 3.65 -26.68 10.64
C PHE A 402 2.65 -27.74 11.12
N ALA A 403 2.14 -28.57 10.22
CA ALA A 403 1.17 -29.61 10.54
C ALA A 403 1.75 -30.62 11.54
N LYS A 404 3.03 -30.97 11.41
CA LYS A 404 3.71 -31.85 12.38
C LYS A 404 3.88 -31.15 13.73
N ARG A 405 4.32 -29.89 13.71
CA ARG A 405 4.61 -29.08 14.91
C ARG A 405 3.36 -28.85 15.74
N TYR A 406 2.24 -28.52 15.12
CA TYR A 406 1.00 -28.16 15.82
C TYR A 406 -0.02 -29.31 15.92
N PHE A 407 -0.18 -30.13 14.88
CA PHE A 407 -1.25 -31.14 14.81
C PHE A 407 -0.77 -32.59 14.98
N GLY A 408 0.55 -32.82 15.01
CA GLY A 408 1.15 -34.15 15.21
C GLY A 408 1.19 -35.02 13.95
N VAL A 409 0.83 -34.46 12.79
CA VAL A 409 0.68 -35.18 11.52
C VAL A 409 1.69 -34.69 10.49
N SER A 410 2.28 -35.60 9.72
CA SER A 410 3.33 -35.29 8.73
C SER A 410 2.87 -35.41 7.28
N ASN A 411 1.55 -35.34 7.03
CA ASN A 411 1.01 -35.40 5.68
C ASN A 411 1.33 -34.10 4.93
N PRO A 412 2.07 -34.14 3.80
CA PRO A 412 2.42 -32.94 3.03
C PRO A 412 1.20 -32.12 2.58
N LEU A 413 0.06 -32.79 2.34
CA LEU A 413 -1.18 -32.12 1.96
C LEU A 413 -1.72 -31.22 3.08
N TYR A 414 -1.51 -31.58 4.34
CA TYR A 414 -1.97 -30.78 5.49
C TYR A 414 -1.12 -29.52 5.66
N GLU A 415 0.17 -29.58 5.34
CA GLU A 415 1.02 -28.38 5.24
C GLU A 415 0.48 -27.43 4.17
N THR A 416 0.11 -27.97 3.01
CA THR A 416 -0.54 -27.18 1.95
C THR A 416 -1.84 -26.56 2.44
N PHE A 417 -2.73 -27.32 3.10
CA PHE A 417 -3.99 -26.79 3.61
C PHE A 417 -3.82 -25.60 4.55
N VAL A 418 -2.90 -25.70 5.51
CA VAL A 418 -2.59 -24.59 6.43
C VAL A 418 -2.04 -23.39 5.68
N ARG A 419 -1.05 -23.59 4.81
CA ARG A 419 -0.44 -22.51 4.03
C ARG A 419 -1.48 -21.77 3.18
N LYS A 420 -2.37 -22.50 2.51
CA LYS A 420 -3.46 -21.91 1.71
C LYS A 420 -4.46 -21.14 2.58
N PHE A 421 -4.80 -21.66 3.77
CA PHE A 421 -5.67 -20.97 4.72
C PHE A 421 -5.06 -19.66 5.21
N LEU A 422 -3.81 -19.67 5.67
CA LEU A 422 -3.11 -18.49 6.17
C LEU A 422 -2.96 -17.43 5.07
N THR A 423 -2.45 -17.81 3.89
CA THR A 423 -2.31 -16.89 2.76
C THR A 423 -3.67 -16.36 2.30
N GLY A 424 -4.73 -17.19 2.31
CA GLY A 424 -6.09 -16.77 1.98
C GLY A 424 -6.70 -15.79 3.00
N ALA A 425 -6.42 -15.99 4.29
CA ALA A 425 -6.84 -15.08 5.35
C ALA A 425 -6.15 -13.71 5.24
N VAL A 426 -4.87 -13.69 4.86
CA VAL A 426 -4.14 -12.47 4.52
C VAL A 426 -4.77 -11.81 3.28
N ALA A 427 -4.96 -12.57 2.20
CA ALA A 427 -5.52 -12.06 0.95
C ALA A 427 -6.89 -11.42 1.15
N ARG A 428 -7.73 -11.94 2.05
CA ARG A 428 -9.04 -11.35 2.38
C ARG A 428 -8.97 -9.97 3.02
N VAL A 429 -7.87 -9.63 3.70
CA VAL A 429 -7.66 -8.32 4.36
C VAL A 429 -7.06 -7.29 3.39
N PHE A 430 -6.14 -7.72 2.53
CA PHE A 430 -5.50 -6.86 1.53
C PHE A 430 -6.35 -6.69 0.26
N GLU A 431 -7.11 -7.72 -0.12
CA GLU A 431 -8.05 -7.73 -1.24
C GLU A 431 -9.45 -8.19 -0.78
N PRO A 432 -10.20 -7.34 -0.05
CA PRO A 432 -11.56 -7.67 0.36
C PRO A 432 -12.42 -8.17 -0.80
N GLY A 433 -13.09 -9.30 -0.61
CA GLY A 433 -13.92 -9.93 -1.64
C GLY A 433 -13.19 -10.86 -2.60
N CYS A 434 -11.88 -11.06 -2.45
CA CYS A 434 -11.12 -12.04 -3.23
C CYS A 434 -11.67 -13.46 -3.04
N LYS A 435 -11.31 -14.38 -3.95
CA LYS A 435 -11.78 -15.75 -3.90
C LYS A 435 -11.22 -16.46 -2.65
N LEU A 436 -12.08 -16.88 -1.75
CA LEU A 436 -11.75 -17.84 -0.69
C LEU A 436 -12.98 -18.70 -0.43
N ASP A 437 -13.15 -19.75 -1.24
CA ASP A 437 -14.29 -20.67 -1.21
C ASP A 437 -13.99 -21.98 -0.49
N THR A 438 -12.90 -22.01 0.27
CA THR A 438 -12.44 -23.15 1.08
C THR A 438 -12.43 -22.81 2.56
N MET A 439 -12.47 -23.83 3.39
CA MET A 439 -12.48 -23.73 4.85
C MET A 439 -11.53 -24.76 5.43
N LEU A 440 -10.67 -24.33 6.35
CA LEU A 440 -9.81 -25.23 7.11
C LEU A 440 -10.62 -25.85 8.25
N VAL A 441 -10.61 -27.17 8.34
CA VAL A 441 -11.36 -27.91 9.36
C VAL A 441 -10.40 -28.74 10.19
N LEU A 442 -10.36 -28.50 11.50
CA LEU A 442 -9.62 -29.32 12.44
C LEU A 442 -10.54 -30.38 13.03
N GLN A 443 -10.18 -31.64 12.82
CA GLN A 443 -10.88 -32.82 13.33
C GLN A 443 -10.03 -33.50 14.40
N GLY A 444 -10.60 -33.95 15.51
CA GLY A 444 -9.86 -34.66 16.55
C GLY A 444 -10.63 -34.74 17.86
N GLU A 445 -10.05 -35.35 18.89
CA GLU A 445 -10.72 -35.51 20.19
C GLU A 445 -11.11 -34.17 20.84
N GLN A 446 -12.11 -34.19 21.69
CA GLN A 446 -12.49 -33.01 22.48
C GLN A 446 -11.35 -32.63 23.42
N GLY A 447 -11.12 -31.32 23.60
CA GLY A 447 -10.09 -30.83 24.52
C GLY A 447 -8.69 -30.70 23.95
N VAL A 448 -8.43 -31.13 22.70
CA VAL A 448 -7.08 -31.02 22.08
C VAL A 448 -6.68 -29.59 21.64
N GLY A 449 -7.49 -28.57 21.93
CA GLY A 449 -7.17 -27.16 21.66
C GLY A 449 -7.57 -26.61 20.28
N LYS A 450 -8.47 -27.27 19.53
CA LYS A 450 -8.85 -26.88 18.15
C LYS A 450 -9.42 -25.47 18.01
N SER A 451 -10.41 -25.11 18.82
CA SER A 451 -10.99 -23.74 18.80
C SER A 451 -9.99 -22.72 19.35
N SER A 452 -9.23 -23.09 20.39
CA SER A 452 -8.14 -22.26 20.94
C SER A 452 -7.08 -21.93 19.89
N PHE A 453 -6.76 -22.86 18.98
CA PHE A 453 -5.84 -22.61 17.87
C PHE A 453 -6.31 -21.48 16.96
N PHE A 454 -7.57 -21.50 16.51
CA PHE A 454 -8.12 -20.45 15.66
C PHE A 454 -8.28 -19.12 16.40
N LYS A 455 -8.70 -19.17 17.67
CA LYS A 455 -8.77 -17.99 18.53
C LYS A 455 -7.40 -17.33 18.69
N THR A 456 -6.36 -18.13 18.91
CA THR A 456 -4.96 -17.64 19.05
C THR A 456 -4.46 -17.03 17.75
N LEU A 457 -4.73 -17.67 16.60
CA LEU A 457 -4.37 -17.12 15.28
C LEU A 457 -5.03 -15.77 14.99
N ALA A 458 -6.23 -15.52 15.53
CA ALA A 458 -6.91 -14.24 15.36
C ALA A 458 -6.27 -13.11 16.19
N ILE A 459 -5.32 -13.41 17.10
CA ILE A 459 -4.56 -12.46 17.95
C ILE A 459 -5.38 -11.70 18.99
N LYS A 460 -6.50 -11.09 18.57
CA LYS A 460 -7.42 -10.38 19.45
C LYS A 460 -8.77 -11.08 19.45
N ASP A 461 -9.39 -11.14 20.63
CA ASP A 461 -10.71 -11.76 20.82
C ASP A 461 -11.77 -11.15 19.90
N ASN A 462 -11.71 -9.85 19.61
CA ASN A 462 -12.64 -9.18 18.71
C ASN A 462 -12.38 -9.40 17.21
N TRP A 463 -11.31 -10.11 16.83
CA TRP A 463 -11.06 -10.53 15.45
C TRP A 463 -11.51 -11.98 15.19
N PHE A 464 -11.98 -12.65 16.24
CA PHE A 464 -12.43 -14.03 16.23
C PHE A 464 -13.93 -14.12 16.53
N CYS A 465 -14.62 -15.05 15.88
CA CYS A 465 -16.02 -15.33 16.18
C CYS A 465 -16.31 -16.82 15.99
N ASP A 466 -16.87 -17.47 17.00
CA ASP A 466 -17.18 -18.91 17.04
C ASP A 466 -18.69 -19.20 17.03
N ASN A 467 -19.52 -18.17 16.98
CA ASN A 467 -20.97 -18.26 17.10
C ASN A 467 -21.74 -17.74 15.87
N ILE A 468 -21.12 -17.78 14.69
CA ILE A 468 -21.78 -17.36 13.43
C ILE A 468 -22.77 -18.42 12.97
N SER A 469 -24.04 -18.04 12.84
CA SER A 469 -25.07 -18.87 12.24
C SER A 469 -25.05 -18.74 10.72
N ILE A 470 -24.79 -19.86 10.02
CA ILE A 470 -24.83 -19.94 8.55
C ILE A 470 -26.25 -20.21 8.04
N LYS A 471 -27.13 -20.71 8.91
CA LYS A 471 -28.47 -21.19 8.53
C LYS A 471 -29.40 -20.04 8.16
N ASP A 472 -29.25 -18.93 8.88
CA ASP A 472 -30.03 -17.71 8.73
C ASP A 472 -29.06 -16.60 8.33
N ARG A 473 -29.14 -16.15 7.07
CA ARG A 473 -28.43 -14.96 6.58
C ARG A 473 -29.08 -13.70 7.15
N ASP A 474 -29.26 -13.68 8.46
CA ASP A 474 -29.80 -12.53 9.16
C ASP A 474 -28.79 -11.39 9.10
N LYS A 475 -29.33 -10.17 9.13
CA LYS A 475 -28.56 -8.95 9.06
C LYS A 475 -27.50 -8.88 10.16
N ASP A 476 -27.86 -9.27 11.37
CA ASP A 476 -26.97 -9.17 12.54
C ASP A 476 -25.82 -10.19 12.45
N GLU A 477 -26.08 -11.40 11.95
CA GLU A 477 -25.05 -12.42 11.70
C GLU A 477 -24.06 -11.98 10.62
N LEU A 478 -24.56 -11.35 9.55
CA LEU A 478 -23.70 -10.80 8.50
C LEU A 478 -22.91 -9.57 9.00
N LEU A 479 -23.45 -8.75 9.89
CA LEU A 479 -22.70 -7.66 10.52
C LEU A 479 -21.56 -8.20 11.40
N LYS A 480 -21.82 -9.21 12.24
CA LYS A 480 -20.78 -9.90 13.02
C LYS A 480 -19.68 -10.45 12.12
N LEU A 481 -20.06 -11.10 11.01
CA LEU A 481 -19.12 -11.62 10.02
C LEU A 481 -18.19 -10.53 9.47
N HIS A 482 -18.74 -9.35 9.14
CA HIS A 482 -17.95 -8.24 8.60
C HIS A 482 -17.04 -7.54 9.64
N GLN A 483 -17.26 -7.79 10.92
CA GLN A 483 -16.41 -7.32 12.02
C GLN A 483 -15.37 -8.38 12.45
N THR A 484 -15.37 -9.56 11.82
CA THR A 484 -14.53 -10.70 12.19
C THR A 484 -13.47 -10.98 11.12
N TRP A 485 -12.27 -11.39 11.54
CA TRP A 485 -11.22 -11.85 10.62
C TRP A 485 -11.19 -13.38 10.49
N ILE A 486 -11.30 -14.13 11.59
CA ILE A 486 -11.42 -15.59 11.57
C ILE A 486 -12.76 -15.98 12.17
N ALA A 487 -13.60 -16.58 11.33
CA ALA A 487 -14.92 -17.07 11.71
C ALA A 487 -14.87 -18.60 11.83
N GLU A 488 -14.98 -19.11 13.05
CA GLU A 488 -15.10 -20.54 13.34
C GLU A 488 -16.57 -20.97 13.30
N ILE A 489 -16.81 -22.12 12.67
CA ILE A 489 -18.05 -22.88 12.82
C ILE A 489 -17.75 -24.05 13.76
N ALA A 490 -18.13 -23.88 15.02
CA ALA A 490 -18.00 -24.92 16.04
C ALA A 490 -18.94 -26.10 15.75
N GLU A 491 -18.52 -27.30 16.12
CA GLU A 491 -19.29 -28.54 16.01
C GLU A 491 -19.92 -28.75 14.63
N LEU A 492 -19.07 -28.73 13.62
CA LEU A 492 -19.46 -28.72 12.21
C LEU A 492 -20.41 -29.89 11.82
N ASP A 493 -20.39 -31.00 12.57
CA ASP A 493 -21.18 -32.22 12.36
C ASP A 493 -22.70 -32.01 12.43
N TYR A 494 -23.15 -31.06 13.27
CA TYR A 494 -24.57 -30.70 13.42
C TYR A 494 -25.08 -29.78 12.29
N THR A 495 -24.16 -29.26 11.47
CA THR A 495 -24.44 -28.30 10.40
C THR A 495 -24.50 -28.96 9.00
N PHE A 496 -24.19 -30.26 8.89
CA PHE A 496 -24.13 -31.00 7.60
C PHE A 496 -25.37 -31.84 7.26
N SER A 497 -26.58 -31.29 7.38
CA SER A 497 -27.72 -31.91 6.66
C SER A 497 -27.56 -31.70 5.14
N LYS A 498 -28.13 -32.57 4.29
CA LYS A 498 -28.06 -32.41 2.81
C LYS A 498 -28.56 -31.02 2.35
N THR A 499 -29.53 -30.43 3.04
CA THR A 499 -30.06 -29.08 2.78
C THR A 499 -29.08 -27.98 3.16
N ASP A 500 -28.29 -28.19 4.22
CA ASP A 500 -27.36 -27.20 4.76
C ASP A 500 -26.04 -27.15 3.98
N THR A 501 -25.59 -28.27 3.39
CA THR A 501 -24.36 -28.31 2.57
C THR A 501 -24.46 -27.37 1.35
N GLY A 502 -25.63 -27.24 0.72
CA GLY A 502 -25.85 -26.28 -0.36
C GLY A 502 -25.72 -24.83 0.10
N LYS A 503 -26.25 -24.51 1.29
CA LYS A 503 -26.15 -23.17 1.90
C LYS A 503 -24.70 -22.84 2.26
N ILE A 504 -23.96 -23.77 2.86
CA ILE A 504 -22.54 -23.58 3.20
C ILE A 504 -21.71 -23.34 1.94
N LYS A 505 -21.94 -24.09 0.85
CA LYS A 505 -21.24 -23.85 -0.43
C LYS A 505 -21.49 -22.44 -0.96
N SER A 506 -22.75 -22.02 -0.98
CA SER A 506 -23.14 -20.66 -1.40
C SER A 506 -22.49 -19.62 -0.48
N PHE A 507 -22.46 -19.89 0.82
CA PHE A 507 -21.86 -19.02 1.82
C PHE A 507 -20.34 -18.87 1.57
N LEU A 508 -19.58 -19.96 1.51
CA LEU A 508 -18.14 -19.93 1.25
C LEU A 508 -17.79 -19.26 -0.09
N SER A 509 -18.59 -19.49 -1.13
CA SER A 509 -18.38 -18.88 -2.44
C SER A 509 -18.83 -17.41 -2.55
N THR A 510 -19.48 -16.84 -1.53
CA THR A 510 -19.92 -15.44 -1.55
C THR A 510 -18.71 -14.50 -1.39
N SER A 511 -18.52 -13.57 -2.33
CA SER A 511 -17.45 -12.56 -2.27
C SER A 511 -17.85 -11.30 -1.51
N SER A 512 -19.13 -10.89 -1.63
CA SER A 512 -19.67 -9.69 -0.99
C SER A 512 -21.13 -9.89 -0.60
N ASP A 513 -21.54 -9.25 0.49
CA ASP A 513 -22.93 -9.25 0.97
C ASP A 513 -23.54 -7.85 0.77
N LYS A 514 -24.82 -7.80 0.40
CA LYS A 514 -25.56 -6.54 0.25
C LYS A 514 -26.29 -6.25 1.55
N LEU A 515 -25.78 -5.29 2.31
CA LEU A 515 -26.22 -4.99 3.66
C LEU A 515 -26.49 -3.50 3.83
N ARG A 516 -27.49 -3.16 4.63
CA ARG A 516 -27.73 -1.79 5.07
C ARG A 516 -27.23 -1.68 6.52
N THR A 517 -26.06 -1.10 6.71
CA THR A 517 -25.51 -0.88 8.06
C THR A 517 -26.44 0.04 8.86
N PRO A 518 -26.43 -0.05 10.21
CA PRO A 518 -27.08 0.95 11.05
C PRO A 518 -26.66 2.36 10.59
N TYR A 519 -27.63 3.28 10.48
CA TYR A 519 -27.44 4.66 10.02
C TYR A 519 -27.14 4.86 8.52
N ALA A 520 -26.92 3.81 7.73
CA ALA A 520 -26.84 3.95 6.28
C ALA A 520 -28.22 4.25 5.67
N VAL A 521 -28.26 5.20 4.74
CA VAL A 521 -29.47 5.55 3.98
C VAL A 521 -29.74 4.51 2.89
N LYS A 522 -28.70 3.86 2.37
CA LYS A 522 -28.76 2.90 1.28
C LYS A 522 -28.12 1.57 1.68
N THR A 523 -28.55 0.51 1.01
CA THR A 523 -27.86 -0.79 1.04
C THR A 523 -26.54 -0.65 0.29
N GLU A 524 -25.46 -1.13 0.89
CA GLU A 524 -24.11 -1.10 0.34
C GLU A 524 -23.61 -2.53 0.11
N SER A 525 -22.71 -2.70 -0.86
CA SER A 525 -22.05 -3.98 -1.11
C SER A 525 -20.81 -4.06 -0.22
N MET A 526 -20.83 -4.95 0.76
CA MET A 526 -19.73 -5.15 1.71
C MET A 526 -18.90 -6.35 1.25
N PRO A 527 -17.66 -6.16 0.76
CA PRO A 527 -16.78 -7.26 0.44
C PRO A 527 -16.34 -8.00 1.71
N ARG A 528 -16.30 -9.33 1.67
CA ARG A 528 -15.90 -10.14 2.82
C ARG A 528 -14.39 -10.13 3.03
N MET A 529 -14.00 -9.97 4.30
CA MET A 529 -12.61 -9.92 4.76
C MET A 529 -12.25 -11.07 5.71
N CYS A 530 -13.22 -11.92 6.06
CA CYS A 530 -13.04 -13.04 6.97
C CYS A 530 -12.55 -14.31 6.24
N ALA A 531 -11.76 -15.12 6.94
CA ALA A 531 -11.47 -16.50 6.60
C ALA A 531 -12.33 -17.45 7.44
N MET A 532 -12.74 -18.56 6.83
CA MET A 532 -13.60 -19.55 7.47
C MET A 532 -12.79 -20.71 8.03
N ALA A 533 -13.09 -21.06 9.27
CA ALA A 533 -12.53 -22.17 10.01
C ALA A 533 -13.65 -23.07 10.52
N GLY A 534 -13.37 -24.35 10.73
CA GLY A 534 -14.31 -25.29 11.33
C GLY A 534 -13.62 -26.21 12.31
N THR A 535 -14.36 -26.66 13.33
CA THR A 535 -13.90 -27.69 14.25
C THR A 535 -14.95 -28.79 14.38
N THR A 536 -14.46 -30.02 14.57
CA THR A 536 -15.31 -31.20 14.68
C THR A 536 -14.64 -32.28 15.51
N ASN A 537 -15.46 -33.06 16.21
CA ASN A 537 -15.04 -34.27 16.92
C ASN A 537 -15.42 -35.55 16.15
N SER A 538 -16.32 -35.47 15.16
CA SER A 538 -16.74 -36.64 14.38
C SER A 538 -15.77 -36.95 13.24
N LEU A 539 -15.66 -38.24 12.94
CA LEU A 539 -14.91 -38.76 11.79
C LEU A 539 -15.70 -38.62 10.48
N GLY A 540 -17.04 -38.54 10.56
CA GLY A 540 -17.94 -38.53 9.41
C GLY A 540 -18.55 -37.15 9.15
N VAL A 541 -17.76 -36.23 8.63
CA VAL A 541 -18.14 -34.81 8.50
C VAL A 541 -18.77 -34.53 7.12
N LEU A 542 -18.35 -35.25 6.08
CA LEU A 542 -18.73 -34.97 4.70
C LEU A 542 -19.86 -35.89 4.21
N ASN A 543 -21.07 -35.34 4.03
CA ASN A 543 -22.24 -36.06 3.52
C ASN A 543 -22.52 -35.84 2.02
N ASP A 544 -21.75 -34.97 1.35
CA ASP A 544 -21.97 -34.57 -0.04
C ASP A 544 -20.64 -34.51 -0.83
N PRO A 545 -20.42 -35.45 -1.77
CA PRO A 545 -19.20 -35.52 -2.59
C PRO A 545 -18.90 -34.25 -3.39
N SER A 546 -19.94 -33.51 -3.80
CA SER A 546 -19.77 -32.28 -4.58
C SER A 546 -19.34 -31.07 -3.73
N GLY A 547 -19.51 -31.17 -2.41
CA GLY A 547 -19.10 -30.17 -1.43
C GLY A 547 -17.71 -30.40 -0.84
N ALA A 548 -17.26 -31.65 -0.82
CA ALA A 548 -16.02 -32.11 -0.18
C ALA A 548 -14.81 -31.23 -0.52
N ARG A 549 -14.67 -30.79 -1.78
CA ARG A 549 -13.54 -29.96 -2.22
C ARG A 549 -13.33 -28.64 -1.45
N ARG A 550 -14.36 -28.14 -0.77
CA ARG A 550 -14.31 -26.86 -0.03
C ARG A 550 -13.84 -27.03 1.42
N PHE A 551 -13.68 -28.27 1.88
CA PHE A 551 -13.31 -28.60 3.25
C PHE A 551 -11.91 -29.19 3.24
N HIS A 552 -10.96 -28.45 3.81
CA HIS A 552 -9.59 -28.89 4.01
C HIS A 552 -9.49 -29.49 5.42
N ILE A 553 -9.75 -30.79 5.53
CA ILE A 553 -9.81 -31.49 6.83
C ILE A 553 -8.42 -31.96 7.25
N ILE A 554 -8.02 -31.60 8.47
CA ILE A 554 -6.79 -32.06 9.12
C ILE A 554 -7.17 -32.83 10.39
N SER A 555 -6.74 -34.09 10.47
CA SER A 555 -6.82 -34.90 11.69
C SER A 555 -5.73 -34.48 12.68
N VAL A 556 -6.13 -33.92 13.80
CA VAL A 556 -5.28 -33.53 14.93
C VAL A 556 -5.10 -34.74 15.84
N THR A 557 -3.85 -35.15 16.04
CA THR A 557 -3.49 -36.41 16.75
C THR A 557 -2.86 -36.17 18.12
N LYS A 558 -2.66 -34.91 18.50
CA LYS A 558 -2.07 -34.51 19.78
C LYS A 558 -2.68 -33.19 20.25
N GLU A 559 -2.45 -32.87 21.52
CA GLU A 559 -2.74 -31.56 22.07
C GLU A 559 -1.96 -30.47 21.33
N ILE A 560 -2.67 -29.42 20.91
CA ILE A 560 -2.07 -28.28 20.21
C ILE A 560 -1.33 -27.41 21.23
N PRO A 561 -0.02 -27.14 21.05
CA PRO A 561 0.75 -26.34 22.00
C PRO A 561 0.43 -24.84 21.84
N ILE A 562 -0.62 -24.36 22.51
CA ILE A 562 -1.10 -22.96 22.42
C ILE A 562 -0.03 -21.96 22.85
N ASP A 563 0.69 -22.21 23.94
CA ASP A 563 1.77 -21.33 24.42
C ASP A 563 2.91 -21.15 23.40
N LEU A 564 3.15 -22.16 22.56
CA LEU A 564 4.11 -22.08 21.47
C LEU A 564 3.54 -21.25 20.32
N LEU A 565 2.27 -21.49 19.98
CA LEU A 565 1.57 -20.76 18.92
C LEU A 565 1.53 -19.27 19.22
N GLU A 566 1.21 -18.86 20.45
CA GLU A 566 1.20 -17.45 20.86
C GLU A 566 2.56 -16.77 20.62
N LYS A 567 3.67 -17.47 20.86
CA LYS A 567 5.03 -16.95 20.64
C LYS A 567 5.42 -16.88 19.17
N GLU A 568 4.96 -17.84 18.37
CA GLU A 568 5.30 -17.94 16.95
C GLU A 568 4.31 -17.17 16.04
N CYS A 569 3.18 -16.71 16.57
CA CYS A 569 2.05 -16.23 15.77
C CYS A 569 2.41 -15.04 14.86
N ASP A 570 3.15 -14.06 15.38
CA ASP A 570 3.61 -12.91 14.60
C ASP A 570 4.50 -13.33 13.44
N ALA A 571 5.38 -14.31 13.66
CA ALA A 571 6.26 -14.85 12.63
C ALA A 571 5.48 -15.69 11.60
N ILE A 572 4.48 -16.46 12.04
CA ILE A 572 3.57 -17.22 11.16
C ILE A 572 2.81 -16.26 10.23
N TRP A 573 2.26 -15.16 10.77
CA TRP A 573 1.56 -14.17 9.96
C TRP A 573 2.50 -13.38 9.06
N GLY A 574 3.69 -13.01 9.53
CA GLY A 574 4.70 -12.35 8.71
C GLY A 574 5.12 -13.20 7.50
N ALA A 575 5.30 -14.51 7.72
CA ALA A 575 5.55 -15.49 6.68
C ALA A 575 4.38 -15.62 5.70
N ALA A 576 3.13 -15.70 6.19
CA ALA A 576 1.94 -15.79 5.35
C ALA A 576 1.76 -14.55 4.46
N VAL A 577 2.06 -13.36 4.99
CA VAL A 577 2.08 -12.12 4.21
C VAL A 577 3.17 -12.15 3.15
N GLN A 578 4.34 -12.70 3.46
CA GLN A 578 5.40 -12.85 2.46
C GLN A 578 4.96 -13.81 1.33
N CYS A 579 4.32 -14.92 1.66
CA CYS A 579 3.74 -15.84 0.67
C CYS A 579 2.73 -15.12 -0.25
N TYR A 580 1.83 -14.32 0.33
CA TYR A 580 0.88 -13.51 -0.44
C TYR A 580 1.59 -12.49 -1.35
N LYS A 581 2.58 -11.75 -0.85
CA LYS A 581 3.38 -10.78 -1.62
C LYS A 581 4.18 -11.45 -2.75
N ASN A 582 4.63 -12.68 -2.55
CA ASN A 582 5.30 -13.48 -3.58
C ASN A 582 4.34 -14.02 -4.66
N GLY A 583 3.04 -13.75 -4.55
CA GLY A 583 2.02 -14.24 -5.49
C GLY A 583 1.67 -15.72 -5.32
N GLU A 584 1.94 -16.33 -4.15
CA GLU A 584 1.54 -17.71 -3.90
C GLU A 584 0.01 -17.86 -3.98
N LEU A 585 -0.46 -18.84 -4.77
CA LEU A 585 -1.89 -19.13 -4.86
C LEU A 585 -2.41 -19.66 -3.52
N TRP A 586 -3.54 -19.14 -3.03
CA TRP A 586 -4.19 -19.62 -1.79
C TRP A 586 -5.37 -20.57 -2.04
N TRP A 587 -5.54 -21.05 -3.26
CA TRP A 587 -6.40 -22.20 -3.58
C TRP A 587 -5.57 -23.39 -4.07
N LEU A 588 -6.15 -24.57 -3.99
CA LEU A 588 -5.52 -25.80 -4.47
C LEU A 588 -5.45 -25.82 -5.99
N ASN A 589 -4.33 -26.27 -6.53
CA ASN A 589 -4.18 -26.59 -7.95
C ASN A 589 -4.91 -27.91 -8.28
N ARG A 590 -4.90 -28.32 -9.56
CA ARG A 590 -5.62 -29.53 -10.00
C ARG A 590 -5.10 -30.82 -9.37
N GLU A 591 -3.81 -30.92 -9.08
CA GLU A 591 -3.19 -32.12 -8.50
C GLU A 591 -3.42 -32.19 -6.99
N GLU A 592 -3.20 -31.08 -6.29
CA GLU A 592 -3.53 -30.91 -4.87
C GLU A 592 -5.01 -31.16 -4.61
N GLN A 593 -5.90 -30.70 -5.50
CA GLN A 593 -7.33 -30.96 -5.37
C GLN A 593 -7.67 -32.45 -5.52
N LYS A 594 -7.00 -33.19 -6.41
CA LYS A 594 -7.18 -34.65 -6.53
C LYS A 594 -6.75 -35.35 -5.24
N GLN A 595 -5.60 -34.98 -4.68
CA GLN A 595 -5.11 -35.51 -3.41
C GLN A 595 -6.07 -35.19 -2.25
N SER A 596 -6.61 -33.96 -2.22
CA SER A 596 -7.64 -33.56 -1.27
C SER A 596 -8.92 -34.38 -1.40
N ASN A 597 -9.36 -34.70 -2.62
CA ASN A 597 -10.55 -35.53 -2.81
C ASN A 597 -10.33 -36.94 -2.25
N VAL A 598 -9.17 -37.56 -2.52
CA VAL A 598 -8.81 -38.87 -1.95
C VAL A 598 -8.73 -38.81 -0.43
N ASN A 599 -8.11 -37.78 0.14
CA ASN A 599 -8.09 -37.58 1.60
C ASN A 599 -9.52 -37.46 2.17
N ASN A 600 -10.42 -36.78 1.46
CA ASN A 600 -11.79 -36.53 1.91
C ASN A 600 -12.70 -37.76 1.84
N GLU A 601 -12.35 -38.79 1.04
CA GLU A 601 -13.07 -40.08 1.04
C GLU A 601 -13.03 -40.76 2.41
N ALA A 602 -11.92 -40.62 3.14
CA ALA A 602 -11.76 -41.16 4.49
C ALA A 602 -12.64 -40.47 5.56
N TYR A 603 -13.19 -39.29 5.25
CA TYR A 603 -14.04 -38.49 6.16
C TYR A 603 -15.52 -38.45 5.73
N SER A 604 -15.89 -39.27 4.76
CA SER A 604 -17.28 -39.45 4.36
C SER A 604 -17.98 -40.37 5.37
N ARG A 605 -19.21 -40.05 5.82
CA ARG A 605 -19.98 -41.00 6.65
C ARG A 605 -20.20 -42.27 5.86
N ASP A 606 -19.77 -43.41 6.41
CA ASP A 606 -20.25 -44.70 5.96
C ASP A 606 -21.75 -44.81 6.24
N SER A 607 -22.51 -45.32 5.27
CA SER A 607 -23.91 -45.63 5.50
C SER A 607 -23.99 -46.65 6.65
N PRO A 608 -24.96 -46.52 7.58
CA PRO A 608 -25.18 -47.54 8.61
C PRO A 608 -25.47 -48.93 8.05
N TRP A 609 -25.77 -49.04 6.75
CA TRP A 609 -26.04 -50.28 6.03
C TRP A 609 -24.84 -50.79 5.22
N LEU A 610 -23.69 -50.11 5.27
CA LEU A 610 -22.52 -50.48 4.47
C LEU A 610 -22.07 -51.90 4.80
N ASP A 611 -21.85 -52.20 6.08
CA ASP A 611 -21.38 -53.52 6.54
C ASP A 611 -22.41 -54.61 6.22
N ASP A 612 -23.70 -54.35 6.45
CA ASP A 612 -24.78 -55.30 6.17
C ASP A 612 -24.90 -55.63 4.67
N ILE A 613 -24.78 -54.61 3.82
CA ILE A 613 -24.83 -54.77 2.37
C ILE A 613 -23.55 -55.43 1.85
N GLU A 614 -22.37 -55.04 2.36
CA GLU A 614 -21.08 -55.64 2.00
C GLU A 614 -21.06 -57.13 2.32
N ASN A 615 -21.43 -57.51 3.54
CA ASN A 615 -21.58 -58.91 3.96
C ASN A 615 -22.61 -59.66 3.09
N PHE A 616 -23.72 -59.02 2.73
CA PHE A 616 -24.75 -59.66 1.91
C PHE A 616 -24.32 -59.92 0.46
N VAL A 617 -23.45 -59.09 -0.10
CA VAL A 617 -23.01 -59.19 -1.51
C VAL A 617 -21.66 -59.89 -1.67
N GLU A 618 -20.95 -60.22 -0.58
CA GLU A 618 -19.61 -60.81 -0.59
C GLU A 618 -19.47 -62.02 -1.53
N ASP A 619 -20.41 -62.97 -1.44
CA ASP A 619 -20.42 -64.22 -2.21
C ASP A 619 -21.25 -64.16 -3.51
N LYS A 620 -21.71 -62.97 -3.92
CA LYS A 620 -22.64 -62.82 -5.05
C LYS A 620 -21.94 -62.27 -6.29
N ILE A 621 -22.43 -62.70 -7.45
CA ILE A 621 -21.99 -62.20 -8.78
C ILE A 621 -22.97 -61.14 -9.29
N SER A 622 -24.26 -61.26 -8.94
CA SER A 622 -25.32 -60.31 -9.23
C SER A 622 -26.33 -60.28 -8.09
N VAL A 623 -26.95 -59.13 -7.87
CA VAL A 623 -27.95 -58.92 -6.81
C VAL A 623 -29.05 -57.98 -7.30
N ALA A 624 -30.32 -58.25 -6.98
CA ALA A 624 -31.41 -57.34 -7.32
C ALA A 624 -31.49 -56.17 -6.32
N THR A 625 -31.95 -55.01 -6.78
CA THR A 625 -32.17 -53.84 -5.88
C THR A 625 -33.19 -54.18 -4.78
N ASP A 626 -34.15 -55.05 -5.08
CA ASP A 626 -35.17 -55.49 -4.14
C ASP A 626 -34.59 -56.26 -2.96
N ASP A 627 -33.57 -57.08 -3.19
CA ASP A 627 -32.92 -57.87 -2.13
C ASP A 627 -32.14 -56.95 -1.18
N LEU A 628 -31.53 -55.90 -1.73
CA LEU A 628 -30.80 -54.89 -0.95
C LEU A 628 -31.77 -54.02 -0.13
N LEU A 629 -32.95 -53.70 -0.68
CA LEU A 629 -34.02 -53.02 0.08
C LEU A 629 -34.52 -53.87 1.25
N ASN A 630 -34.58 -55.19 1.07
CA ASN A 630 -34.96 -56.12 2.14
C ASN A 630 -33.89 -56.20 3.24
N VAL A 631 -32.59 -56.16 2.89
CA VAL A 631 -31.49 -56.08 3.87
C VAL A 631 -31.60 -54.82 4.72
N MET A 632 -32.00 -53.69 4.13
CA MET A 632 -32.26 -52.44 4.84
C MET A 632 -33.59 -52.43 5.63
N GLY A 633 -34.40 -53.49 5.58
CA GLY A 633 -35.71 -53.56 6.23
C GLY A 633 -36.77 -52.61 5.66
N VAL A 634 -36.59 -52.11 4.44
CA VAL A 634 -37.46 -51.08 3.85
C VAL A 634 -38.64 -51.73 3.12
N GLN A 635 -39.86 -51.48 3.61
CA GLN A 635 -41.08 -51.93 2.95
C GLN A 635 -41.46 -51.01 1.78
N LYS A 636 -41.94 -51.61 0.68
CA LYS A 636 -42.21 -50.92 -0.61
C LYS A 636 -43.48 -50.08 -0.64
N ASP A 637 -44.28 -50.14 0.42
CA ASP A 637 -45.52 -49.40 0.62
C ASP A 637 -45.28 -47.89 0.85
N ASN A 638 -44.11 -47.49 1.33
CA ASN A 638 -43.72 -46.08 1.49
C ASN A 638 -42.78 -45.59 0.38
N LEU A 639 -43.35 -45.03 -0.68
CA LEU A 639 -42.63 -44.53 -1.86
C LEU A 639 -41.50 -43.53 -1.56
N SER A 640 -41.61 -42.75 -0.47
CA SER A 640 -40.59 -41.78 -0.06
C SER A 640 -39.38 -42.46 0.59
N GLN A 641 -39.63 -43.46 1.46
CA GLN A 641 -38.58 -44.25 2.09
C GLN A 641 -37.87 -45.15 1.06
N THR A 642 -38.62 -45.80 0.17
CA THR A 642 -38.05 -46.64 -0.90
C THR A 642 -37.11 -45.86 -1.80
N LYS A 643 -37.50 -44.65 -2.25
CA LYS A 643 -36.64 -43.80 -3.08
C LYS A 643 -35.36 -43.36 -2.37
N ARG A 644 -35.41 -43.09 -1.06
CA ARG A 644 -34.22 -42.73 -0.27
C ARG A 644 -33.27 -43.92 -0.13
N ALA A 645 -33.82 -45.09 0.17
CA ALA A 645 -33.06 -46.33 0.29
C ALA A 645 -32.44 -46.77 -1.05
N GLU A 646 -33.14 -46.62 -2.18
CA GLU A 646 -32.59 -46.90 -3.51
C GLU A 646 -31.39 -46.01 -3.88
N ILE A 647 -31.40 -44.73 -3.45
CA ILE A 647 -30.26 -43.81 -3.64
C ILE A 647 -29.08 -44.26 -2.77
N GLU A 648 -29.34 -44.59 -1.51
CA GLU A 648 -28.32 -45.04 -0.56
C GLU A 648 -27.68 -46.37 -1.00
N ILE A 649 -28.48 -47.34 -1.47
CA ILE A 649 -27.99 -48.57 -2.10
C ILE A 649 -27.11 -48.27 -3.31
N ALA A 650 -27.49 -47.31 -4.16
CA ALA A 650 -26.69 -46.97 -5.32
C ALA A 650 -25.32 -46.40 -4.95
N ASP A 651 -25.24 -45.58 -3.90
CA ASP A 651 -23.99 -45.02 -3.38
C ASP A 651 -23.11 -46.11 -2.76
N ILE A 652 -23.68 -47.01 -1.96
CA ILE A 652 -22.97 -48.16 -1.34
C ILE A 652 -22.43 -49.10 -2.43
N MET A 653 -23.26 -49.51 -3.39
CA MET A 653 -22.86 -50.43 -4.45
C MET A 653 -21.78 -49.83 -5.37
N LEU A 654 -21.81 -48.51 -5.60
CA LEU A 654 -20.74 -47.80 -6.30
C LEU A 654 -19.43 -47.84 -5.50
N LYS A 655 -19.49 -47.62 -4.17
CA LYS A 655 -18.33 -47.70 -3.27
C LYS A 655 -17.70 -49.09 -3.26
N LEU A 656 -18.52 -50.14 -3.28
CA LEU A 656 -18.11 -51.54 -3.41
C LEU A 656 -17.68 -51.95 -4.85
N LYS A 657 -17.64 -51.00 -5.79
CA LYS A 657 -17.28 -51.20 -7.22
C LYS A 657 -18.21 -52.11 -8.01
N TRP A 658 -19.48 -52.23 -7.61
CA TRP A 658 -20.50 -52.94 -8.37
C TRP A 658 -21.11 -52.04 -9.46
N VAL A 659 -21.50 -52.63 -10.59
CA VAL A 659 -22.08 -51.88 -11.73
C VAL A 659 -23.56 -52.17 -11.89
N LYS A 660 -24.36 -51.14 -12.23
CA LYS A 660 -25.80 -51.30 -12.51
C LYS A 660 -26.00 -52.25 -13.69
N ALA A 661 -26.94 -53.18 -13.54
CA ALA A 661 -27.34 -54.10 -14.60
C ALA A 661 -28.87 -54.17 -14.70
N GLN A 662 -29.35 -54.31 -15.94
CA GLN A 662 -30.75 -54.54 -16.24
C GLN A 662 -30.98 -56.00 -16.60
N GLY A 663 -32.14 -56.53 -16.22
CA GLY A 663 -32.54 -57.89 -16.60
C GLY A 663 -31.86 -59.00 -15.80
N ILE A 664 -31.42 -58.71 -14.57
CA ILE A 664 -30.92 -59.72 -13.63
C ILE A 664 -32.09 -60.65 -13.30
N LYS A 665 -31.90 -61.97 -13.43
CA LYS A 665 -32.90 -62.94 -13.02
C LYS A 665 -32.77 -63.18 -11.52
N ASP A 666 -33.87 -63.02 -10.78
CA ASP A 666 -33.95 -63.50 -9.40
C ASP A 666 -34.06 -65.04 -9.36
N ASP A 667 -34.03 -65.62 -8.16
CA ASP A 667 -34.13 -67.08 -7.94
C ASP A 667 -35.43 -67.69 -8.50
N ASN A 668 -36.42 -66.85 -8.81
CA ASN A 668 -37.69 -67.24 -9.44
C ASN A 668 -37.73 -66.99 -10.96
N GLY A 669 -36.59 -66.62 -11.57
CA GLY A 669 -36.45 -66.39 -13.01
C GLY A 669 -37.02 -65.07 -13.52
N ILE A 670 -37.47 -64.17 -12.64
CA ILE A 670 -38.07 -62.89 -12.97
C ILE A 670 -36.98 -61.83 -13.18
N ARG A 671 -37.09 -61.07 -14.28
CA ARG A 671 -36.13 -60.00 -14.61
C ARG A 671 -36.35 -58.78 -13.73
N ARG A 672 -35.34 -58.43 -12.93
CA ARG A 672 -35.31 -57.24 -12.09
C ARG A 672 -34.11 -56.33 -12.40
N ARG A 673 -34.17 -55.11 -11.89
CA ARG A 673 -33.06 -54.16 -11.89
C ARG A 673 -32.16 -54.48 -10.69
N GLY A 674 -30.86 -54.30 -10.84
CA GLY A 674 -29.92 -54.53 -9.76
C GLY A 674 -28.49 -54.24 -10.16
N TYR A 675 -27.56 -54.95 -9.55
CA TYR A 675 -26.12 -54.72 -9.68
C TYR A 675 -25.39 -56.03 -9.98
N LYS A 676 -24.29 -55.96 -10.72
CA LYS A 676 -23.38 -57.08 -10.95
C LYS A 676 -21.96 -56.70 -10.58
N ARG A 677 -21.19 -57.66 -10.09
CA ARG A 677 -19.76 -57.51 -9.87
C ARG A 677 -19.07 -57.40 -11.25
N PRO A 678 -18.16 -56.43 -11.46
CA PRO A 678 -17.43 -56.35 -12.71
C PRO A 678 -16.59 -57.62 -12.91
N VAL A 679 -16.72 -58.25 -14.07
CA VAL A 679 -15.89 -59.40 -14.46
C VAL A 679 -14.48 -58.87 -14.72
N VAL A 680 -13.51 -59.30 -13.94
CA VAL A 680 -12.09 -59.11 -14.27
C VAL A 680 -11.78 -60.07 -15.42
N THR A 681 -11.82 -59.60 -16.65
CA THR A 681 -11.20 -60.32 -17.78
C THR A 681 -9.69 -60.14 -17.66
N VAL A 682 -9.01 -61.14 -17.12
CA VAL A 682 -7.59 -61.32 -17.41
C VAL A 682 -7.52 -61.72 -18.89
N PRO A 683 -6.68 -61.10 -19.73
CA PRO A 683 -6.54 -61.54 -21.12
C PRO A 683 -5.92 -62.93 -21.12
N ASP A 684 -6.66 -63.94 -21.56
CA ASP A 684 -6.11 -65.25 -21.88
C ASP A 684 -5.14 -65.09 -23.06
N THR A 685 -3.92 -65.60 -22.87
CA THR A 685 -2.94 -65.85 -23.92
C THR A 685 -3.58 -66.64 -25.06
N GLU A 686 -3.66 -66.03 -26.25
CA GLU A 686 -4.04 -66.73 -27.47
C GLU A 686 -2.93 -67.73 -27.85
N SER A 687 -3.19 -69.00 -27.62
CA SER A 687 -2.62 -70.12 -28.37
C SER A 687 -3.54 -70.42 -29.56
N SER A 688 -3.05 -70.28 -30.79
CA SER A 688 -3.66 -70.91 -31.97
C SER A 688 -2.72 -72.01 -32.50
N ASP A 689 -3.24 -73.23 -32.52
CA ASP A 689 -2.62 -74.42 -33.09
C ASP A 689 -2.74 -74.44 -34.62
N THR A 690 -1.64 -74.75 -35.32
CA THR A 690 -1.54 -75.82 -36.34
C THR A 690 -0.07 -75.97 -36.82
N GLN A 691 0.50 -77.18 -36.66
CA GLN A 691 1.92 -77.58 -36.84
C GLN A 691 2.32 -77.99 -38.31
N PRO A 692 3.55 -78.51 -38.61
CA PRO A 692 4.93 -77.98 -38.55
C PRO A 692 5.68 -78.22 -39.94
N PRO A 693 7.02 -78.06 -40.11
CA PRO A 693 8.03 -78.97 -39.56
C PRO A 693 9.30 -78.31 -39.00
N TYR A 694 9.88 -79.03 -38.03
CA TYR A 694 11.21 -78.89 -37.44
C TYR A 694 12.36 -79.02 -38.46
N THR A 695 13.45 -78.29 -38.24
CA THR A 695 14.82 -78.86 -38.20
C THR A 695 15.71 -78.04 -37.26
N ALA A 696 16.64 -78.77 -36.63
CA ALA A 696 17.31 -78.54 -35.34
C ALA A 696 18.37 -77.40 -35.28
N PRO A 697 18.77 -76.99 -34.06
CA PRO A 697 19.87 -76.06 -33.81
C PRO A 697 21.21 -76.80 -33.60
N PRO A 698 22.33 -76.07 -33.64
CA PRO A 698 23.39 -76.27 -32.65
C PRO A 698 23.81 -74.90 -32.07
N SER A 699 23.74 -74.65 -30.77
CA SER A 699 24.55 -75.16 -29.66
C SER A 699 25.93 -74.50 -29.52
N CYS A 700 26.32 -74.30 -28.25
CA CYS A 700 27.68 -74.12 -27.73
C CYS A 700 28.20 -72.66 -27.80
N VAL A 701 28.97 -72.12 -26.86
CA VAL A 701 29.63 -72.57 -25.62
C VAL A 701 30.26 -71.32 -24.97
N ASP A 702 30.44 -71.37 -23.65
CA ASP A 702 31.60 -70.87 -22.87
C ASP A 702 32.04 -69.39 -23.02
N SER A 703 32.68 -68.70 -22.07
CA SER A 703 32.97 -68.80 -20.64
C SER A 703 33.92 -67.61 -20.36
N CYS A 704 34.14 -67.28 -19.07
CA CYS A 704 35.31 -66.56 -18.53
C CYS A 704 35.41 -65.04 -18.80
N VAL A 705 35.30 -64.17 -17.79
CA VAL A 705 36.24 -63.83 -16.67
C VAL A 705 37.27 -62.74 -17.05
N ASN A 706 37.16 -61.63 -16.30
CA ASN A 706 38.16 -60.65 -15.85
C ASN A 706 38.62 -59.42 -16.67
N SER A 707 38.74 -58.35 -15.86
CA SER A 707 39.78 -57.30 -15.78
C SER A 707 39.68 -55.98 -16.60
N ASN A 708 39.52 -54.88 -15.84
CA ASN A 708 40.02 -53.49 -16.04
C ASN A 708 41.51 -53.43 -16.50
N PRO A 709 42.16 -52.28 -16.88
CA PRO A 709 41.85 -50.84 -16.63
C PRO A 709 42.18 -49.80 -17.76
N ASP A 710 41.80 -48.54 -17.52
CA ASP A 710 42.38 -47.21 -17.85
C ASP A 710 43.21 -46.85 -19.12
N THR A 711 42.94 -45.60 -19.54
CA THR A 711 43.81 -44.48 -20.04
C THR A 711 43.99 -44.14 -21.53
N GLU A 712 43.83 -42.80 -21.78
CA GLU A 712 44.39 -41.91 -22.82
C GLU A 712 43.98 -42.15 -24.29
N GLY A 713 43.63 -41.19 -25.14
CA GLY A 713 43.80 -39.73 -25.21
C GLY A 713 44.16 -39.41 -26.68
N ASP A 714 43.43 -38.55 -27.39
CA ASP A 714 44.05 -37.76 -28.48
C ASP A 714 43.17 -36.64 -29.04
N THR A 715 43.82 -35.49 -29.18
CA THR A 715 43.38 -34.25 -29.83
C THR A 715 43.76 -34.26 -31.32
N GLN A 716 42.92 -33.69 -32.22
CA GLN A 716 43.40 -32.77 -33.28
C GLN A 716 42.29 -32.10 -34.12
N PHE A 717 42.32 -30.75 -34.05
CA PHE A 717 42.13 -29.70 -35.05
C PHE A 717 41.49 -29.89 -36.46
N THR A 718 40.73 -28.85 -36.79
CA THR A 718 40.63 -28.06 -38.05
C THR A 718 39.57 -28.32 -39.14
N ARG A 719 38.68 -27.30 -39.21
CA ARG A 719 38.13 -26.50 -40.35
C ARG A 719 37.16 -27.13 -41.37
N PRO A 720 35.97 -26.50 -41.56
CA PRO A 720 35.01 -26.87 -42.60
C PRO A 720 35.08 -25.91 -43.81
N THR A 721 34.90 -26.45 -45.03
CA THR A 721 34.62 -25.61 -46.21
C THR A 721 33.59 -26.28 -47.13
N GLN A 722 32.44 -25.59 -47.23
CA GLN A 722 31.55 -25.37 -48.38
C GLN A 722 31.02 -26.54 -49.23
N GLN A 723 29.69 -26.57 -49.36
CA GLN A 723 29.07 -26.50 -50.69
C GLN A 723 27.69 -25.81 -50.66
N ASN A 724 27.33 -25.25 -51.81
CA ASN A 724 26.48 -24.09 -52.06
C ASN A 724 24.95 -24.30 -52.02
N CYS A 725 24.29 -23.15 -51.84
CA CYS A 725 22.93 -22.76 -52.24
C CYS A 725 22.25 -23.57 -53.36
N GLN A 726 20.95 -23.86 -53.19
CA GLN A 726 19.89 -23.22 -53.99
C GLN A 726 18.47 -23.45 -53.43
N THR A 727 17.68 -22.38 -53.57
CA THR A 727 16.22 -22.27 -53.74
C THR A 727 15.25 -22.58 -52.58
N SER A 728 14.54 -21.50 -52.24
CA SER A 728 13.36 -21.34 -51.42
C SER A 728 12.13 -22.10 -51.93
N GLU A 729 11.45 -22.82 -51.03
CA GLU A 729 10.00 -23.00 -51.07
C GLU A 729 9.43 -23.03 -49.64
N ASN A 730 8.38 -22.24 -49.44
CA ASN A 730 7.67 -22.05 -48.17
C ASN A 730 6.89 -23.31 -47.76
N VAL A 731 7.17 -23.85 -46.57
CA VAL A 731 6.19 -24.63 -45.80
C VAL A 731 6.17 -24.13 -44.37
N LYS A 732 4.99 -23.61 -43.96
CA LYS A 732 4.69 -23.06 -42.64
C LYS A 732 4.83 -24.15 -41.56
N SER A 733 5.72 -23.93 -40.60
CA SER A 733 5.64 -24.56 -39.27
C SER A 733 4.93 -23.59 -38.33
N GLU A 734 3.95 -24.08 -37.58
CA GLU A 734 3.24 -23.28 -36.57
C GLU A 734 4.19 -22.91 -35.42
N PRO A 735 4.19 -21.64 -34.95
CA PRO A 735 5.04 -21.25 -33.84
C PRO A 735 4.47 -21.76 -32.51
N ILE A 736 5.35 -22.37 -31.74
CA ILE A 736 5.16 -22.70 -30.32
C ILE A 736 4.79 -21.41 -29.56
N PRO A 737 3.71 -21.38 -28.76
CA PRO A 737 3.28 -20.16 -28.09
C PRO A 737 4.23 -19.83 -26.92
N THR A 738 4.98 -18.75 -27.05
CA THR A 738 5.73 -18.14 -25.93
C THR A 738 4.76 -17.43 -24.96
N PRO A 739 4.92 -17.58 -23.63
CA PRO A 739 4.11 -16.86 -22.66
C PRO A 739 4.34 -15.34 -22.75
N LYS A 740 3.25 -14.55 -22.74
CA LYS A 740 3.26 -13.09 -22.97
C LYS A 740 3.68 -12.29 -21.70
N PRO A 741 4.42 -11.17 -21.83
CA PRO A 741 4.77 -10.28 -20.70
C PRO A 741 3.55 -9.58 -20.06
N GLU A 742 3.59 -9.31 -18.74
CA GLU A 742 2.51 -8.65 -17.97
C GLU A 742 2.13 -7.25 -18.49
N GLY A 743 0.85 -6.96 -18.76
CA GLY A 743 0.39 -5.59 -19.11
C GLY A 743 -0.29 -5.43 -20.48
N PHE A 744 -0.41 -6.49 -21.27
CA PHE A 744 -1.15 -6.51 -22.55
C PHE A 744 -2.49 -7.25 -22.42
N LYS A 745 -3.52 -6.82 -23.16
CA LYS A 745 -4.87 -7.40 -23.11
C LYS A 745 -5.00 -8.60 -24.06
N VAL A 746 -6.01 -9.44 -23.84
CA VAL A 746 -6.36 -10.55 -24.74
C VAL A 746 -6.90 -9.97 -26.05
N GLY A 747 -6.08 -9.98 -27.10
CA GLY A 747 -6.39 -9.44 -28.43
C GLY A 747 -5.22 -8.70 -29.09
N ASP A 748 -4.25 -8.23 -28.29
CA ASP A 748 -3.14 -7.41 -28.79
C ASP A 748 -2.12 -8.27 -29.58
N LYS A 749 -1.69 -7.76 -30.76
CA LYS A 749 -0.84 -8.46 -31.73
C LYS A 749 0.57 -7.87 -31.73
N VAL A 750 1.58 -8.68 -31.43
CA VAL A 750 2.99 -8.25 -31.42
C VAL A 750 3.44 -8.02 -32.85
N ILE A 751 3.94 -6.81 -33.13
CA ILE A 751 4.39 -6.40 -34.46
C ILE A 751 5.90 -6.61 -34.58
N GLU A 752 6.65 -6.14 -33.59
CA GLU A 752 8.11 -6.10 -33.64
C GLU A 752 8.71 -6.19 -32.24
N VAL A 753 9.84 -6.87 -32.15
CA VAL A 753 10.67 -6.96 -30.94
C VAL A 753 12.09 -6.56 -31.35
N PHE A 754 12.68 -5.60 -30.66
CA PHE A 754 14.04 -5.16 -30.95
C PHE A 754 14.85 -4.93 -29.67
N GLN A 755 16.17 -4.99 -29.83
CA GLN A 755 17.13 -4.85 -28.75
C GLN A 755 18.17 -3.80 -29.14
N GLN A 756 18.39 -2.79 -28.30
CA GLN A 756 19.37 -1.73 -28.55
C GLN A 756 20.26 -1.53 -27.32
N THR A 757 21.52 -1.16 -27.54
CA THR A 757 22.44 -0.82 -26.44
C THR A 757 22.67 0.69 -26.43
N VAL A 758 22.36 1.35 -25.31
CA VAL A 758 22.55 2.80 -25.11
C VAL A 758 23.26 2.97 -23.76
N ASP A 759 24.36 3.74 -23.76
CA ASP A 759 25.20 3.99 -22.58
C ASP A 759 25.65 2.74 -21.81
N GLY A 760 25.90 1.64 -22.53
CA GLY A 760 26.36 0.37 -21.95
C GLY A 760 25.26 -0.53 -21.37
N TYR A 761 23.99 -0.10 -21.43
CA TYR A 761 22.84 -0.89 -20.97
C TYR A 761 22.08 -1.48 -22.15
N LYS A 762 21.61 -2.73 -22.00
CA LYS A 762 20.77 -3.44 -23.00
C LYS A 762 19.30 -3.14 -22.76
N TRP A 763 18.66 -2.54 -23.76
CA TRP A 763 17.25 -2.19 -23.78
C TRP A 763 16.49 -3.19 -24.65
N PHE A 764 15.34 -3.66 -24.15
CA PHE A 764 14.42 -4.52 -24.90
C PHE A 764 13.11 -3.77 -25.12
N GLY A 765 12.69 -3.65 -26.39
CA GLY A 765 11.45 -2.99 -26.78
C GLY A 765 10.49 -3.97 -27.46
N VAL A 766 9.20 -3.92 -27.08
CA VAL A 766 8.12 -4.68 -27.74
C VAL A 766 7.05 -3.71 -28.24
N VAL A 767 6.75 -3.77 -29.54
CA VAL A 767 5.70 -2.97 -30.18
C VAL A 767 4.49 -3.85 -30.45
N VAL A 768 3.31 -3.39 -30.03
CA VAL A 768 2.05 -4.14 -30.12
C VAL A 768 0.94 -3.26 -30.69
N THR A 769 0.16 -3.76 -31.65
CA THR A 769 -1.03 -3.05 -32.17
C THR A 769 -2.21 -3.24 -31.23
N ILE A 770 -2.95 -2.16 -30.96
CA ILE A 770 -4.17 -2.18 -30.13
C ILE A 770 -5.44 -2.28 -30.99
N GLU A 771 -5.43 -1.69 -32.19
CA GLU A 771 -6.50 -1.81 -33.19
C GLU A 771 -5.91 -2.22 -34.55
N GLU A 772 -6.51 -3.20 -35.24
CA GLU A 772 -6.09 -3.57 -36.60
C GLU A 772 -6.44 -2.44 -37.58
N PRO A 773 -5.47 -1.88 -38.34
CA PRO A 773 -5.77 -0.86 -39.34
C PRO A 773 -6.71 -1.43 -40.40
N ARG A 774 -7.78 -0.69 -40.72
CA ARG A 774 -8.67 -1.06 -41.83
C ARG A 774 -7.87 -1.04 -43.14
N ARG A 775 -8.08 -2.04 -44.00
CA ARG A 775 -7.39 -2.15 -45.31
C ARG A 775 -7.49 -0.81 -46.07
N GLY A 776 -6.37 -0.09 -46.16
CA GLY A 776 -6.25 1.17 -46.90
C GLY A 776 -5.77 2.37 -46.10
N ASP A 777 -5.82 2.33 -44.77
CA ASP A 777 -5.40 3.46 -43.91
C ASP A 777 -4.03 3.20 -43.25
N MET A 778 -3.07 4.10 -43.44
CA MET A 778 -1.76 4.07 -42.75
C MET A 778 -1.80 4.77 -41.39
N GLY A 779 -2.77 4.44 -40.54
CA GLY A 779 -2.88 4.96 -39.18
C GLY A 779 -3.36 3.90 -38.19
N GLY A 780 -2.81 3.90 -36.97
CA GLY A 780 -3.12 2.93 -35.92
C GLY A 780 -2.63 3.37 -34.54
N ILE A 781 -3.22 2.79 -33.48
CA ILE A 781 -2.78 3.02 -32.09
C ILE A 781 -1.83 1.89 -31.68
N TYR A 782 -0.63 2.26 -31.25
CA TYR A 782 0.42 1.34 -30.86
C TYR A 782 0.74 1.46 -29.37
N LYS A 783 1.01 0.32 -28.75
CA LYS A 783 1.58 0.23 -27.40
C LYS A 783 3.02 -0.20 -27.51
N VAL A 784 3.89 0.57 -26.87
CA VAL A 784 5.32 0.24 -26.76
C VAL A 784 5.64 0.04 -25.29
N ARG A 785 6.23 -1.12 -24.98
CA ARG A 785 6.77 -1.40 -23.66
C ARG A 785 8.28 -1.58 -23.76
N TRP A 786 8.98 -0.89 -22.87
CA TRP A 786 10.41 -1.05 -22.66
C TRP A 786 10.63 -1.86 -21.38
N ASP A 787 11.52 -2.85 -21.45
CA ASP A 787 11.91 -3.63 -20.28
C ASP A 787 13.44 -3.55 -20.12
N ASN A 788 13.87 -3.11 -18.93
CA ASN A 788 15.29 -3.00 -18.59
C ASN A 788 15.69 -4.24 -17.79
N ALA A 789 16.45 -5.15 -18.41
CA ALA A 789 16.72 -6.48 -17.85
C ALA A 789 17.62 -6.50 -16.59
N HIS A 790 18.11 -5.36 -16.08
CA HIS A 790 19.13 -5.35 -15.02
C HIS A 790 19.00 -4.31 -13.90
N THR A 791 17.86 -3.64 -13.72
CA THR A 791 17.67 -2.71 -12.58
C THR A 791 16.30 -2.90 -11.93
N THR A 792 16.30 -3.50 -10.74
CA THR A 792 15.14 -3.48 -9.84
C THR A 792 14.84 -2.04 -9.44
N GLY A 793 13.82 -1.42 -10.05
CA GLY A 793 13.17 -0.21 -9.52
C GLY A 793 13.17 1.06 -10.35
N LEU A 794 13.56 1.06 -11.64
CA LEU A 794 13.44 2.26 -12.49
C LEU A 794 12.73 1.97 -13.82
N MET A 795 11.52 2.54 -13.94
CA MET A 795 10.64 2.69 -15.12
C MET A 795 10.19 1.40 -15.82
N SER A 796 9.05 0.86 -15.38
CA SER A 796 8.17 0.02 -16.20
C SER A 796 7.04 0.87 -16.78
N ASP A 797 7.37 1.81 -17.65
CA ASP A 797 6.37 2.70 -18.25
C ASP A 797 5.84 2.09 -19.56
N VAL A 798 4.52 1.99 -19.68
CA VAL A 798 3.84 1.65 -20.93
C VAL A 798 3.38 2.96 -21.55
N TYR A 799 3.95 3.31 -22.71
CA TYR A 799 3.54 4.51 -23.44
C TYR A 799 2.54 4.12 -24.53
N GLU A 800 1.38 4.76 -24.52
CA GLU A 800 0.41 4.70 -25.62
C GLU A 800 0.72 5.83 -26.61
N HIS A 801 0.95 5.49 -27.87
CA HIS A 801 1.17 6.47 -28.94
C HIS A 801 0.13 6.27 -30.04
N GLN A 802 -0.62 7.33 -30.32
CA GLN A 802 -1.54 7.39 -31.45
C GLN A 802 -0.81 8.03 -32.62
N ILE A 803 -0.53 7.24 -33.67
CA ILE A 803 0.10 7.75 -34.88
C ILE A 803 -1.01 8.08 -35.86
N GLU A 804 -1.19 9.38 -36.14
CA GLU A 804 -2.15 9.83 -37.15
C GLU A 804 -1.70 9.43 -38.57
N PRO A 805 -2.65 9.21 -39.51
CA PRO A 805 -2.30 8.86 -40.88
C PRO A 805 -1.45 9.95 -41.52
N TYR A 806 -0.29 9.56 -42.05
CA TYR A 806 0.56 10.43 -42.85
C TYR A 806 -0.20 10.90 -44.10
N GLN A 807 -0.59 12.18 -44.15
CA GLN A 807 -1.11 12.81 -45.37
C GLN A 807 0.05 13.21 -46.29
N GLY A 808 0.60 12.22 -47.01
CA GLY A 808 1.33 12.32 -48.29
C GLY A 808 2.58 13.20 -48.37
N HIS A 809 3.74 12.62 -48.66
CA HIS A 809 4.22 12.25 -49.99
C HIS A 809 5.36 11.24 -49.88
#